data_AF-A0A1Q3BY95-F1
#
_entry.id   AF-A0A1Q3BY95-F1
#
_cell.length_a   1.000
_cell.length_b   1.000
_cell.length_c   1.000
_cell.angle_alpha   90.00
_cell.angle_beta   90.00
_cell.angle_gamma   90.00
#
_symmetry.space_group_name_H-M   'P 1'
#
loop_
_entity.id
_entity.type
_entity.pdbx_description
1 polymer ?
#
loop_
_entity_poly.entity_id
_entity_poly.type
_entity_poly.pdbx_seq_one_letter_code
_entity_poly.pdbx_strand_id
1 'polypeptide(L)'
;MSRNSAAEETMTSVAVAVNGVVGSGSGNGSKRAVRWAVDNLLPKADRFILVHVIPTITSVPTPSGDHMPIAELDENVVKMYVEEVKLKFAEIFLPFKKLCKTQKMEILVLEDESPATALIRYISESRIRSFVMGSCSINCIIRKMTGPGVPKTVLRCAPDTCDIHIVSRHRIISKSANPPSSYGTSSGHWMFAQRDYEKGSCGTNKPLKHKYDQSIGASSISELSDPHSHVSTHTGISTNAIADRVNCQNFGDNFDTITIKRCNSMASTKIEESDVMAEMEQLRLELQNTVAMYKRTCEELVHAQNKVQLLSSECLEEARRVNNAHEREEYLRKIAAEERAKYLQSMKEIEEAKSMLANEVYEKQIAELNALKEFIEKQKIANALLLNDRRYIRYTSDEIAVATDFFSESNVIGEGGYGKVYKCSLHHTPVAVKVLQPDALEKKQEFLKEVEVLSQLRHPHIISLLGACPESGCLVYEYLENGSLEDYIFHRNGKPPLPWFVRFRIVFEVACGLAFLHNSKPEPIVHRDLKPANILLDRNYISKIGDVGLAKFITDVVPDNISEYRNSILVGTLYYMDPEYQRTGTVRPKSDLYAFGLITLQLLTARRPHGLLHVIENAIKNGSLSDILDESISDWPARETEELARIALKCSKLKCRERPDLETEVMPVLERLVYVTVAKAKVERNNIYPPSHYFCPILQEIMDDPYIAADGFTYEHRAIKAWLDKHKLSPVTKTKLQDSLLIPNHTLRSAIQEWKSLAMFSST
;
A
#
# COMPACT_ATOMS: atom_id res chain seq x y z
N MET A 1 -33.34 17.86 -48.28
CA MET A 1 -33.34 17.47 -46.85
C MET A 1 -32.00 17.85 -46.22
N SER A 2 -31.89 17.83 -44.90
CA SER A 2 -30.82 18.47 -44.13
C SER A 2 -29.46 17.77 -44.24
N ARG A 3 -28.38 18.57 -44.13
CA ARG A 3 -27.10 18.08 -43.62
C ARG A 3 -27.28 17.72 -42.15
N ASN A 4 -26.79 16.55 -41.74
CA ASN A 4 -26.45 16.26 -40.34
C ASN A 4 -25.54 15.02 -40.30
N SER A 5 -24.26 15.25 -40.03
CA SER A 5 -23.29 14.24 -39.57
C SER A 5 -22.47 14.93 -38.50
N ALA A 6 -22.56 14.45 -37.26
CA ALA A 6 -22.10 15.19 -36.09
C ALA A 6 -20.58 15.43 -36.10
N ALA A 7 -20.16 16.58 -35.56
CA ALA A 7 -18.82 16.72 -35.03
C ALA A 7 -18.76 16.03 -33.66
N GLU A 8 -17.68 15.32 -33.36
CA GLU A 8 -17.43 14.83 -32.00
C GLU A 8 -17.13 16.02 -31.08
N GLU A 9 -18.01 16.30 -30.12
CA GLU A 9 -17.75 17.30 -29.09
C GLU A 9 -16.67 16.77 -28.13
N THR A 10 -15.41 17.16 -28.40
CA THR A 10 -14.27 16.77 -27.57
C THR A 10 -14.39 17.34 -26.16
N MET A 11 -14.68 16.49 -25.17
CA MET A 11 -14.80 16.90 -23.76
C MET A 11 -13.65 17.80 -23.31
N THR A 12 -14.02 18.90 -22.68
CA THR A 12 -13.16 20.02 -22.30
C THR A 12 -12.61 19.84 -20.90
N SER A 13 -11.35 19.41 -20.83
CA SER A 13 -10.66 18.99 -19.62
C SER A 13 -9.61 20.01 -19.20
N VAL A 14 -9.77 20.56 -17.98
CA VAL A 14 -8.90 21.60 -17.42
C VAL A 14 -8.26 21.11 -16.12
N ALA A 15 -6.94 21.24 -16.02
CA ALA A 15 -6.19 20.90 -14.81
C ALA A 15 -5.46 22.11 -14.23
N VAL A 16 -5.44 22.25 -12.91
CA VAL A 16 -4.78 23.36 -12.20
C VAL A 16 -3.81 22.81 -11.16
N ALA A 17 -2.52 23.07 -11.35
CA ALA A 17 -1.49 22.71 -10.37
C ALA A 17 -1.55 23.64 -9.14
N VAL A 18 -1.74 23.04 -7.97
CA VAL A 18 -1.75 23.71 -6.67
C VAL A 18 -0.57 23.29 -5.82
N ASN A 19 -0.04 24.25 -5.05
CA ASN A 19 0.93 24.02 -3.99
C ASN A 19 0.46 24.77 -2.73
N GLY A 20 0.56 24.12 -1.58
CA GLY A 20 0.21 24.69 -0.28
C GLY A 20 0.97 24.01 0.85
N VAL A 21 2.08 24.62 1.29
CA VAL A 21 2.68 24.30 2.59
C VAL A 21 1.84 24.97 3.67
N VAL A 22 1.29 24.19 4.61
CA VAL A 22 0.51 24.70 5.75
C VAL A 22 1.36 25.69 6.55
N GLY A 23 0.77 26.83 6.93
CA GLY A 23 1.46 27.91 7.65
C GLY A 23 2.33 28.85 6.80
N SER A 24 2.63 28.54 5.53
CA SER A 24 3.49 29.39 4.68
C SER A 24 2.72 30.29 3.71
N GLY A 25 3.13 31.56 3.59
CA GLY A 25 2.60 32.53 2.62
C GLY A 25 2.80 32.18 1.13
N SER A 26 3.50 31.07 0.84
CA SER A 26 3.82 30.56 -0.50
C SER A 26 2.58 30.28 -1.38
N GLY A 27 1.46 29.83 -0.79
CA GLY A 27 0.25 29.42 -1.52
C GLY A 27 -0.46 30.51 -2.35
N ASN A 28 0.02 31.76 -2.29
CA ASN A 28 -0.53 32.89 -3.06
C ASN A 28 -0.34 32.75 -4.59
N GLY A 29 0.62 31.95 -5.07
CA GLY A 29 0.72 31.58 -6.49
C GLY A 29 -0.48 30.72 -6.93
N SER A 30 -0.69 29.60 -6.25
CA SER A 30 -1.78 28.65 -6.43
C SER A 30 -3.15 29.33 -6.37
N LYS A 31 -3.38 30.21 -5.37
CA LYS A 31 -4.63 30.96 -5.21
C LYS A 31 -4.94 31.94 -6.36
N ARG A 32 -3.93 32.41 -7.11
CA ARG A 32 -4.15 33.19 -8.35
C ARG A 32 -4.50 32.29 -9.52
N ALA A 33 -3.78 31.18 -9.70
CA ALA A 33 -4.02 30.22 -10.76
C ALA A 33 -5.42 29.60 -10.70
N VAL A 34 -5.85 29.15 -9.52
CA VAL A 34 -7.20 28.58 -9.32
C VAL A 34 -8.29 29.61 -9.62
N ARG A 35 -8.20 30.85 -9.09
CA ARG A 35 -9.19 31.88 -9.41
C ARG A 35 -9.25 32.19 -10.90
N TRP A 36 -8.11 32.42 -11.54
CA TRP A 36 -8.07 32.71 -12.97
C TRP A 36 -8.68 31.57 -13.81
N ALA A 37 -8.36 30.31 -13.47
CA ALA A 37 -8.97 29.14 -14.13
C ALA A 37 -10.49 29.03 -13.87
N VAL A 38 -10.96 29.32 -12.65
CA VAL A 38 -12.38 29.38 -12.29
C VAL A 38 -13.12 30.48 -13.06
N ASP A 39 -12.49 31.65 -13.23
CA ASP A 39 -13.12 32.80 -13.87
C ASP A 39 -13.06 32.73 -15.42
N ASN A 40 -12.12 31.98 -16.02
CA ASN A 40 -11.85 32.00 -17.47
C ASN A 40 -12.07 30.65 -18.19
N LEU A 41 -11.91 29.52 -17.50
CA LEU A 41 -11.90 28.18 -18.10
C LEU A 41 -13.00 27.26 -17.55
N LEU A 42 -13.28 27.27 -16.24
CA LEU A 42 -14.34 26.45 -15.62
C LEU A 42 -15.72 26.59 -16.28
N PRO A 43 -16.19 27.78 -16.73
CA PRO A 43 -17.48 27.91 -17.43
C PRO A 43 -17.53 27.24 -18.81
N LYS A 44 -16.42 26.65 -19.26
CA LYS A 44 -16.20 25.98 -20.56
C LYS A 44 -15.43 24.66 -20.38
N ALA A 45 -15.61 24.01 -19.22
CA ALA A 45 -14.90 22.79 -18.86
C ALA A 45 -15.86 21.71 -18.36
N ASP A 46 -15.98 20.62 -19.11
CA ASP A 46 -16.70 19.40 -18.72
C ASP A 46 -16.04 18.71 -17.52
N ARG A 47 -14.72 18.86 -17.36
CA ARG A 47 -13.97 18.28 -16.24
C ARG A 47 -12.90 19.23 -15.72
N PHE A 48 -12.96 19.56 -14.43
CA PHE A 48 -12.03 20.48 -13.77
C PHE A 48 -11.28 19.79 -12.61
N ILE A 49 -9.95 19.75 -12.69
CA ILE A 49 -9.08 18.93 -11.85
C ILE A 49 -8.11 19.82 -11.08
N LEU A 50 -8.00 19.66 -9.76
CA LEU A 50 -6.92 20.25 -8.97
C LEU A 50 -5.81 19.21 -8.78
N VAL A 51 -4.58 19.54 -9.16
CA VAL A 51 -3.43 18.61 -9.15
C VAL A 51 -2.38 19.05 -8.15
N HIS A 52 -1.92 18.13 -7.31
CA HIS A 52 -0.78 18.32 -6.41
C HIS A 52 0.28 17.22 -6.67
N VAL A 53 1.55 17.49 -6.34
CA VAL A 53 2.63 16.50 -6.42
C VAL A 53 3.29 16.37 -5.05
N ILE A 54 3.42 15.15 -4.58
CA ILE A 54 4.12 14.77 -3.35
C ILE A 54 5.43 14.04 -3.69
N PRO A 55 6.46 14.09 -2.81
CA PRO A 55 7.66 13.26 -2.96
C PRO A 55 7.33 11.77 -3.00
N THR A 56 8.24 10.96 -3.52
CA THR A 56 8.10 9.51 -3.53
C THR A 56 8.24 8.93 -2.12
N ILE A 57 7.40 7.94 -1.81
CA ILE A 57 7.35 7.33 -0.47
C ILE A 57 8.36 6.19 -0.43
N THR A 58 9.57 6.51 0.05
CA THR A 58 10.71 5.58 0.17
C THR A 58 10.84 4.93 1.56
N SER A 59 10.17 5.49 2.56
CA SER A 59 10.19 5.02 3.96
C SER A 59 8.93 5.40 4.73
N VAL A 60 8.63 4.64 5.77
CA VAL A 60 7.55 4.91 6.72
C VAL A 60 8.13 5.49 8.02
N PRO A 61 7.65 6.64 8.51
CA PRO A 61 8.13 7.27 9.74
C PRO A 61 7.59 6.55 10.98
N THR A 62 8.48 6.31 11.95
CA THR A 62 8.14 5.70 13.24
C THR A 62 7.73 6.76 14.28
N PRO A 63 7.05 6.37 15.38
CA PRO A 63 6.84 7.25 16.54
C PRO A 63 8.13 7.64 17.28
N SER A 64 9.24 6.90 17.08
CA SER A 64 10.57 7.27 17.57
C SER A 64 11.15 8.48 16.84
N GLY A 65 10.72 8.74 15.60
CA GLY A 65 11.30 9.75 14.70
C GLY A 65 12.23 9.14 13.64
N ASP A 66 12.65 7.88 13.82
CA ASP A 66 13.37 7.11 12.81
C ASP A 66 12.47 6.75 11.61
N HIS A 67 13.07 6.37 10.49
CA HIS A 67 12.38 5.97 9.26
C HIS A 67 12.71 4.52 8.91
N MET A 68 11.68 3.68 8.69
CA MET A 68 11.83 2.31 8.21
C MET A 68 11.72 2.26 6.67
N PRO A 69 12.68 1.66 5.94
CA PRO A 69 12.58 1.48 4.50
C PRO A 69 11.35 0.66 4.08
N ILE A 70 10.70 1.02 2.97
CA ILE A 70 9.54 0.25 2.48
C ILE A 70 9.85 -1.21 2.14
N ALA A 71 11.13 -1.55 1.89
CA ALA A 71 11.58 -2.91 1.60
C ALA A 71 11.69 -3.80 2.86
N GLU A 72 11.55 -3.25 4.07
CA GLU A 72 11.60 -3.98 5.35
C GLU A 72 10.19 -4.16 5.97
N LEU A 73 9.14 -3.80 5.23
CA LEU A 73 7.75 -3.76 5.68
C LEU A 73 6.86 -4.61 4.78
N ASP A 74 5.76 -5.12 5.34
CA ASP A 74 4.73 -5.81 4.57
C ASP A 74 4.02 -4.83 3.61
N GLU A 75 3.64 -5.32 2.43
CA GLU A 75 3.05 -4.50 1.35
C GLU A 75 1.78 -3.75 1.80
N ASN A 76 1.01 -4.32 2.73
CA ASN A 76 -0.18 -3.68 3.29
C ASN A 76 0.19 -2.51 4.20
N VAL A 77 1.33 -2.54 4.92
CA VAL A 77 1.84 -1.39 5.69
C VAL A 77 2.12 -0.23 4.73
N VAL A 78 2.80 -0.52 3.62
CA VAL A 78 3.20 0.47 2.62
C VAL A 78 1.98 1.06 1.94
N LYS A 79 1.03 0.22 1.47
CA LYS A 79 -0.24 0.68 0.88
C LYS A 79 -1.03 1.58 1.83
N MET A 80 -1.23 1.13 3.08
CA MET A 80 -1.95 1.88 4.11
C MET A 80 -1.28 3.23 4.41
N TYR A 81 0.05 3.27 4.50
CA TYR A 81 0.78 4.52 4.68
C TYR A 81 0.63 5.47 3.48
N VAL A 82 0.74 4.95 2.26
CA VAL A 82 0.55 5.70 1.01
C VAL A 82 -0.87 6.29 0.94
N GLU A 83 -1.89 5.55 1.35
CA GLU A 83 -3.28 6.03 1.41
C GLU A 83 -3.48 7.10 2.49
N GLU A 84 -2.94 6.93 3.71
CA GLU A 84 -3.02 7.94 4.77
C GLU A 84 -2.28 9.24 4.40
N VAL A 85 -1.12 9.13 3.72
CA VAL A 85 -0.40 10.28 3.18
C VAL A 85 -1.25 10.98 2.11
N LYS A 86 -1.84 10.25 1.17
CA LYS A 86 -2.74 10.83 0.15
C LYS A 86 -3.93 11.55 0.77
N LEU A 87 -4.53 11.01 1.84
CA LEU A 87 -5.61 11.66 2.58
C LEU A 87 -5.16 12.95 3.27
N LYS A 88 -3.99 12.97 3.93
CA LYS A 88 -3.43 14.20 4.53
C LYS A 88 -3.13 15.28 3.48
N PHE A 89 -2.50 14.89 2.36
CA PHE A 89 -2.26 15.82 1.26
C PHE A 89 -3.56 16.25 0.54
N ALA A 90 -4.67 15.52 0.69
CA ALA A 90 -5.98 15.96 0.21
C ALA A 90 -6.55 17.17 0.98
N GLU A 91 -6.12 17.42 2.23
CA GLU A 91 -6.49 18.63 2.98
C GLU A 91 -5.99 19.92 2.29
N ILE A 92 -4.88 19.86 1.54
CA ILE A 92 -4.33 21.00 0.78
C ILE A 92 -5.35 21.54 -0.23
N PHE A 93 -6.29 20.72 -0.71
CA PHE A 93 -7.35 21.17 -1.62
C PHE A 93 -8.47 21.96 -0.93
N LEU A 94 -8.65 21.88 0.39
CA LEU A 94 -9.77 22.51 1.11
C LEU A 94 -9.87 24.04 0.89
N PRO A 95 -8.77 24.83 0.92
CA PRO A 95 -8.83 26.27 0.62
C PRO A 95 -9.10 26.58 -0.85
N PHE A 96 -8.86 25.63 -1.77
CA PHE A 96 -9.11 25.78 -3.21
C PHE A 96 -10.52 25.33 -3.58
N LYS A 97 -11.06 24.26 -2.96
CA LYS A 97 -12.47 23.86 -3.09
C LYS A 97 -13.43 25.02 -2.79
N LYS A 98 -13.12 25.82 -1.75
CA LYS A 98 -13.87 27.05 -1.41
C LYS A 98 -13.83 28.16 -2.46
N LEU A 99 -12.87 28.16 -3.40
CA LEU A 99 -12.80 29.14 -4.49
C LEU A 99 -13.67 28.75 -5.71
N CYS A 100 -13.97 27.47 -5.88
CA CYS A 100 -14.68 26.91 -7.04
C CYS A 100 -16.22 26.93 -6.90
N LYS A 101 -16.77 27.74 -5.98
CA LYS A 101 -18.21 28.08 -5.85
C LYS A 101 -19.17 26.89 -6.07
N THR A 102 -19.02 25.83 -5.26
CA THR A 102 -19.88 24.63 -5.24
C THR A 102 -19.99 23.81 -6.54
N GLN A 103 -19.20 24.10 -7.58
CA GLN A 103 -19.19 23.31 -8.82
C GLN A 103 -18.38 22.00 -8.65
N LYS A 104 -18.79 20.92 -9.32
CA LYS A 104 -18.13 19.60 -9.24
C LYS A 104 -16.68 19.70 -9.74
N MET A 105 -15.72 19.25 -8.93
CA MET A 105 -14.29 19.26 -9.27
C MET A 105 -13.60 17.99 -8.77
N GLU A 106 -12.58 17.56 -9.49
CA GLU A 106 -11.74 16.42 -9.14
C GLU A 106 -10.48 16.87 -8.40
N ILE A 107 -9.91 15.99 -7.57
CA ILE A 107 -8.61 16.18 -6.92
C ILE A 107 -7.67 15.05 -7.32
N LEU A 108 -6.41 15.37 -7.59
CA LEU A 108 -5.40 14.41 -8.02
C LEU A 108 -4.09 14.66 -7.28
N VAL A 109 -3.54 13.61 -6.69
CA VAL A 109 -2.22 13.61 -6.04
C VAL A 109 -1.30 12.70 -6.84
N LEU A 110 -0.19 13.24 -7.31
CA LEU A 110 0.85 12.54 -8.06
C LEU A 110 2.09 12.33 -7.18
N GLU A 111 2.80 11.21 -7.36
CA GLU A 111 4.06 10.91 -6.66
C GLU A 111 5.25 11.08 -7.61
N ASP A 112 6.22 11.92 -7.26
CA ASP A 112 7.49 12.10 -7.97
C ASP A 112 8.47 12.99 -7.17
N GLU A 113 9.78 12.71 -7.23
CA GLU A 113 10.82 13.58 -6.67
C GLU A 113 10.91 14.94 -7.39
N SER A 114 10.44 15.01 -8.64
CA SER A 114 10.43 16.21 -9.47
C SER A 114 8.99 16.60 -9.80
N PRO A 115 8.44 17.63 -9.12
CA PRO A 115 7.14 18.20 -9.49
C PRO A 115 7.07 18.72 -10.93
N ALA A 116 8.20 18.99 -11.59
CA ALA A 116 8.21 19.29 -13.03
C ALA A 116 7.99 18.02 -13.87
N THR A 117 8.67 16.91 -13.52
CA THR A 117 8.56 15.63 -14.21
C THR A 117 7.16 15.04 -14.05
N ALA A 118 6.62 15.00 -12.83
CA ALA A 118 5.24 14.56 -12.56
C ALA A 118 4.21 15.27 -13.45
N LEU A 119 4.28 16.62 -13.49
CA LEU A 119 3.31 17.42 -14.23
C LEU A 119 3.49 17.26 -15.74
N ILE A 120 4.72 17.17 -16.25
CA ILE A 120 4.96 16.90 -17.69
C ILE A 120 4.48 15.50 -18.08
N ARG A 121 4.74 14.48 -17.26
CA ARG A 121 4.24 13.11 -17.44
C ARG A 121 2.71 13.11 -17.50
N TYR A 122 2.06 13.70 -16.50
CA TYR A 122 0.62 13.84 -16.44
C TYR A 122 0.02 14.63 -17.62
N ILE A 123 0.61 15.75 -18.06
CA ILE A 123 0.13 16.50 -19.23
C ILE A 123 0.27 15.67 -20.53
N SER A 124 1.24 14.76 -20.60
CA SER A 124 1.48 13.92 -21.78
C SER A 124 0.59 12.66 -21.83
N GLU A 125 0.32 12.05 -20.68
CA GLU A 125 -0.49 10.83 -20.55
C GLU A 125 -2.00 11.13 -20.45
N SER A 126 -2.38 12.25 -19.84
CA SER A 126 -3.78 12.62 -19.69
C SER A 126 -4.26 13.50 -20.85
N ARG A 127 -5.49 13.22 -21.32
CA ARG A 127 -6.18 14.02 -22.34
C ARG A 127 -6.71 15.33 -21.73
N ILE A 128 -5.82 16.21 -21.25
CA ILE A 128 -6.17 17.55 -20.74
C ILE A 128 -5.94 18.62 -21.81
N ARG A 129 -6.96 19.45 -22.06
CA ARG A 129 -6.90 20.50 -23.07
C ARG A 129 -6.16 21.75 -22.59
N SER A 130 -6.32 22.11 -21.31
CA SER A 130 -5.65 23.28 -20.73
C SER A 130 -5.10 22.98 -19.34
N PHE A 131 -3.86 23.40 -19.10
CA PHE A 131 -3.14 23.22 -17.85
C PHE A 131 -2.71 24.58 -17.27
N VAL A 132 -3.13 24.88 -16.03
CA VAL A 132 -2.90 26.17 -15.38
C VAL A 132 -2.01 25.99 -14.16
N MET A 133 -1.05 26.89 -13.94
CA MET A 133 -0.23 26.87 -12.72
C MET A 133 0.17 28.26 -12.22
N GLY A 134 0.40 28.34 -10.91
CA GLY A 134 0.81 29.58 -10.23
C GLY A 134 2.30 29.87 -10.37
N SER A 135 2.65 31.15 -10.51
CA SER A 135 4.03 31.62 -10.39
C SER A 135 4.18 32.62 -9.23
N CYS A 136 5.25 32.43 -8.45
CA CYS A 136 5.65 33.32 -7.36
C CYS A 136 6.73 34.29 -7.85
N SER A 137 6.34 35.54 -8.08
CA SER A 137 7.23 36.61 -8.51
C SER A 137 7.88 37.28 -7.30
N ILE A 138 9.11 36.88 -6.95
CA ILE A 138 10.01 37.61 -6.02
C ILE A 138 11.48 37.27 -6.33
N ASN A 139 12.30 38.32 -6.38
CA ASN A 139 13.77 38.41 -6.34
C ASN A 139 14.65 37.47 -7.20
N CYS A 140 15.45 38.09 -8.08
CA CYS A 140 16.39 37.42 -9.00
C CYS A 140 17.60 36.74 -8.34
N ILE A 141 17.80 36.88 -7.02
CA ILE A 141 19.06 36.54 -6.33
C ILE A 141 19.28 35.02 -6.20
N ILE A 142 18.21 34.23 -5.98
CA ILE A 142 18.30 32.77 -5.79
C ILE A 142 18.58 32.02 -7.11
N ARG A 143 18.48 32.69 -8.26
CA ARG A 143 18.45 32.11 -9.62
C ARG A 143 19.76 31.42 -10.08
N LYS A 144 20.81 31.43 -9.25
CA LYS A 144 22.14 30.86 -9.55
C LYS A 144 22.42 29.49 -8.91
N MET A 145 21.55 28.97 -8.04
CA MET A 145 21.82 27.72 -7.28
C MET A 145 20.79 26.59 -7.47
N THR A 146 19.60 26.86 -8.00
CA THR A 146 18.48 25.87 -8.04
C THR A 146 17.86 25.66 -9.43
N GLY A 147 18.53 26.10 -10.50
CA GLY A 147 18.11 25.84 -11.87
C GLY A 147 16.79 26.51 -12.30
N PRO A 148 16.14 26.02 -13.38
CA PRO A 148 14.86 26.53 -13.84
C PRO A 148 13.70 25.98 -12.97
N GLY A 149 13.19 26.81 -12.07
CA GLY A 149 12.05 26.46 -11.22
C GLY A 149 10.81 26.00 -12.00
N VAL A 150 10.04 25.09 -11.39
CA VAL A 150 8.99 24.23 -11.99
C VAL A 150 8.19 24.87 -13.14
N PRO A 151 7.59 26.08 -13.02
CA PRO A 151 6.79 26.64 -14.11
C PRO A 151 7.57 26.88 -15.42
N LYS A 152 8.85 27.24 -15.34
CA LYS A 152 9.68 27.42 -16.55
C LYS A 152 9.98 26.09 -17.24
N THR A 153 10.10 25.02 -16.47
CA THR A 153 10.38 23.67 -16.99
C THR A 153 9.14 23.08 -17.63
N VAL A 154 7.97 23.17 -16.97
CA VAL A 154 6.68 22.74 -17.55
C VAL A 154 6.38 23.50 -18.85
N LEU A 155 6.47 24.85 -18.87
CA LEU A 155 6.20 25.64 -20.10
C LEU A 155 7.06 25.23 -21.30
N ARG A 156 8.31 24.84 -21.05
CA ARG A 156 9.27 24.45 -22.10
C ARG A 156 9.08 23.01 -22.58
N CYS A 157 8.75 22.10 -21.67
CA CYS A 157 8.86 20.66 -21.88
C CYS A 157 7.52 19.90 -21.88
N ALA A 158 6.40 20.56 -21.57
CA ALA A 158 5.07 20.00 -21.81
C ALA A 158 4.78 19.95 -23.33
N PRO A 159 4.06 18.92 -23.82
CA PRO A 159 3.80 18.72 -25.24
C PRO A 159 2.96 19.83 -25.88
N ASP A 160 3.04 19.95 -27.20
CA ASP A 160 2.32 20.96 -28.00
C ASP A 160 0.81 20.63 -28.20
N THR A 161 0.29 19.65 -27.46
CA THR A 161 -1.10 19.19 -27.46
C THR A 161 -1.98 19.85 -26.38
N CYS A 162 -1.39 20.62 -25.46
CA CYS A 162 -2.07 21.20 -24.30
C CYS A 162 -1.79 22.72 -24.18
N ASP A 163 -2.82 23.51 -23.91
CA ASP A 163 -2.68 24.95 -23.62
C ASP A 163 -2.12 25.16 -22.19
N ILE A 164 -0.87 25.63 -22.08
CA ILE A 164 -0.19 25.85 -20.80
C ILE A 164 -0.30 27.31 -20.39
N HIS A 165 -0.90 27.59 -19.23
CA HIS A 165 -1.08 28.95 -18.68
C HIS A 165 -0.36 29.13 -17.33
N ILE A 166 0.51 30.13 -17.23
CA ILE A 166 1.24 30.48 -16.01
C ILE A 166 0.75 31.84 -15.49
N VAL A 167 0.16 31.83 -14.30
CA VAL A 167 -0.48 33.00 -13.68
C VAL A 167 0.41 33.60 -12.58
N SER A 168 0.87 34.83 -12.79
CA SER A 168 1.66 35.61 -11.81
C SER A 168 0.87 36.80 -11.25
N ARG A 169 1.49 37.68 -10.45
CA ARG A 169 0.80 38.83 -9.83
C ARG A 169 0.42 39.92 -10.85
N HIS A 170 1.22 40.11 -11.91
CA HIS A 170 1.06 41.23 -12.87
C HIS A 170 1.11 40.79 -14.35
N ARG A 171 1.17 39.47 -14.62
CA ARG A 171 1.28 38.92 -15.97
C ARG A 171 0.77 37.48 -16.03
N ILE A 172 0.13 37.13 -17.14
CA ILE A 172 -0.08 35.75 -17.56
C ILE A 172 0.91 35.45 -18.69
N ILE A 173 1.46 34.24 -18.71
CA ILE A 173 2.25 33.70 -19.81
C ILE A 173 1.50 32.48 -20.34
N SER A 174 1.44 32.28 -21.65
CA SER A 174 0.76 31.11 -22.22
C SER A 174 1.51 30.56 -23.43
N LYS A 175 1.46 29.23 -23.56
CA LYS A 175 1.85 28.45 -24.73
C LYS A 175 0.58 27.74 -25.19
N SER A 176 0.21 27.87 -26.45
CA SER A 176 -1.03 27.28 -26.98
C SER A 176 -0.74 26.09 -27.90
N ALA A 177 -1.65 25.14 -27.97
CA ALA A 177 -1.55 24.01 -28.88
C ALA A 177 -1.76 24.46 -30.34
N ASN A 178 -0.85 24.10 -31.24
CA ASN A 178 -0.79 24.54 -32.64
C ASN A 178 -0.71 26.08 -32.83
N PRO A 179 0.48 26.71 -32.75
CA PRO A 179 0.65 28.09 -33.19
C PRO A 179 0.36 28.22 -34.71
N PRO A 180 -0.30 29.29 -35.17
CA PRO A 180 -0.60 29.47 -36.59
C PRO A 180 0.69 29.64 -37.41
N SER A 181 0.76 28.96 -38.55
CA SER A 181 1.94 28.90 -39.41
C SER A 181 2.09 30.15 -40.28
N SER A 182 3.00 31.04 -39.91
CA SER A 182 3.47 32.13 -40.78
C SER A 182 5.00 32.22 -40.81
N TYR A 183 5.60 31.84 -41.95
CA TYR A 183 6.96 32.26 -42.29
C TYR A 183 6.95 33.78 -42.52
N GLY A 184 7.88 34.51 -41.90
CA GLY A 184 7.92 35.97 -42.01
C GLY A 184 9.13 36.60 -41.33
N THR A 185 10.26 36.66 -42.03
CA THR A 185 11.48 37.31 -41.54
C THR A 185 11.36 38.84 -41.65
N SER A 186 11.15 39.54 -40.53
CA SER A 186 11.45 40.99 -40.47
C SER A 186 11.71 41.52 -39.05
N SER A 187 12.43 42.64 -39.03
CA SER A 187 12.89 43.44 -37.90
C SER A 187 11.84 43.69 -36.81
N GLY A 188 12.29 43.69 -35.55
CA GLY A 188 11.41 43.86 -34.39
C GLY A 188 11.04 45.31 -34.07
N HIS A 189 10.11 45.45 -33.12
CA HIS A 189 9.87 46.71 -32.41
C HIS A 189 9.78 46.44 -30.90
N TRP A 190 10.77 46.93 -30.15
CA TRP A 190 10.85 46.80 -28.69
C TRP A 190 10.84 48.20 -28.08
N MET A 191 9.78 48.57 -27.37
CA MET A 191 9.78 49.81 -26.61
C MET A 191 10.64 49.68 -25.36
N PHE A 192 11.82 50.31 -25.39
CA PHE A 192 12.68 50.50 -24.24
C PHE A 192 12.62 51.96 -23.76
N ALA A 193 12.58 52.15 -22.44
CA ALA A 193 12.99 53.40 -21.81
C ALA A 193 14.43 53.23 -21.30
N GLN A 194 15.32 54.15 -21.66
CA GLN A 194 16.76 54.06 -21.37
C GLN A 194 17.13 54.69 -20.02
N ARG A 195 18.15 54.11 -19.36
CA ARG A 195 19.38 54.86 -19.03
C ARG A 195 20.56 53.93 -18.68
N ASP A 196 21.46 53.80 -19.67
CA ASP A 196 22.92 53.87 -19.61
C ASP A 196 23.66 53.54 -18.29
N TYR A 197 24.63 52.61 -18.34
CA TYR A 197 26.05 53.02 -18.36
C TYR A 197 26.99 51.95 -18.96
N GLU A 198 28.25 52.37 -19.15
CA GLU A 198 29.37 51.75 -19.89
C GLU A 198 29.81 50.33 -19.42
N LYS A 199 30.31 49.37 -20.21
CA LYS A 199 31.25 49.27 -21.38
C LYS A 199 32.65 48.80 -20.96
N GLY A 200 33.10 47.66 -21.50
CA GLY A 200 34.46 47.12 -21.29
C GLY A 200 34.72 45.91 -22.20
N SER A 201 35.91 45.81 -22.81
CA SER A 201 36.23 44.79 -23.81
C SER A 201 37.74 44.52 -23.94
N CYS A 202 38.13 43.24 -23.88
CA CYS A 202 39.39 42.62 -24.34
C CYS A 202 39.24 41.09 -24.15
N GLY A 203 39.93 40.17 -24.82
CA GLY A 203 40.91 40.25 -25.92
C GLY A 203 41.30 38.83 -26.38
N THR A 204 41.67 38.67 -27.65
CA THR A 204 41.96 37.39 -28.33
C THR A 204 43.17 36.62 -27.80
N ASN A 205 43.18 35.27 -27.95
CA ASN A 205 44.22 34.56 -28.74
C ASN A 205 43.92 33.05 -29.01
N LYS A 206 44.50 32.56 -30.12
CA LYS A 206 44.77 31.14 -30.50
C LYS A 206 46.31 31.03 -30.76
N PRO A 207 46.95 30.07 -31.50
CA PRO A 207 46.50 28.78 -32.08
C PRO A 207 47.54 27.59 -32.05
N LEU A 208 47.08 26.37 -32.43
CA LEU A 208 47.88 25.22 -32.98
C LEU A 208 48.95 24.61 -32.03
N LYS A 209 49.63 23.45 -32.24
CA LYS A 209 49.64 22.31 -33.22
C LYS A 209 50.20 21.06 -32.46
N HIS A 210 50.26 19.80 -32.91
CA HIS A 210 49.97 19.12 -34.20
C HIS A 210 49.23 17.77 -33.91
N LYS A 211 49.44 16.56 -34.47
CA LYS A 211 50.37 15.93 -35.45
C LYS A 211 49.60 14.85 -36.27
N TYR A 212 50.28 14.15 -37.18
CA TYR A 212 49.85 13.01 -38.02
C TYR A 212 50.76 11.78 -37.71
N ASP A 213 50.60 10.56 -38.24
CA ASP A 213 49.94 10.03 -39.48
C ASP A 213 49.43 8.57 -39.21
N GLN A 214 48.98 7.67 -40.12
CA GLN A 214 48.82 7.52 -41.59
C GLN A 214 47.52 6.66 -41.83
N SER A 215 46.80 6.63 -42.97
CA SER A 215 47.02 5.90 -44.26
C SER A 215 47.20 4.36 -44.11
N ILE A 216 46.59 3.43 -44.88
CA ILE A 216 45.59 3.42 -46.00
C ILE A 216 44.63 2.19 -45.80
N GLY A 217 43.58 2.00 -46.61
CA GLY A 217 42.73 0.78 -46.63
C GLY A 217 42.14 0.42 -48.01
N ALA A 218 41.39 -0.70 -48.11
CA ALA A 218 40.71 -1.16 -49.33
C ALA A 218 39.45 -2.03 -49.07
N SER A 219 38.33 -1.64 -49.69
CA SER A 219 37.23 -2.41 -50.34
C SER A 219 36.79 -3.82 -49.88
N SER A 220 35.52 -4.26 -50.00
CA SER A 220 34.21 -3.62 -50.31
C SER A 220 33.07 -4.69 -50.28
N ILE A 221 31.82 -4.29 -49.96
CA ILE A 221 30.52 -4.62 -50.64
C ILE A 221 30.27 -6.09 -51.11
N SER A 222 29.15 -6.80 -50.82
CA SER A 222 27.90 -6.54 -50.05
C SER A 222 26.94 -7.77 -50.06
N GLU A 223 25.99 -7.86 -49.11
CA GLU A 223 24.59 -8.38 -49.28
C GLU A 223 24.37 -9.89 -49.68
N LEU A 224 23.22 -10.58 -49.47
CA LEU A 224 21.94 -10.32 -48.78
C LEU A 224 21.22 -11.65 -48.35
N SER A 225 20.42 -11.60 -47.28
CA SER A 225 19.25 -12.43 -46.86
C SER A 225 18.97 -13.88 -47.37
N ASP A 226 18.79 -14.83 -46.43
CA ASP A 226 17.51 -15.44 -45.94
C ASP A 226 16.30 -15.72 -46.90
N PRO A 227 15.28 -16.60 -46.58
CA PRO A 227 15.08 -17.46 -45.39
C PRO A 227 14.38 -18.86 -45.58
N HIS A 228 14.15 -19.56 -44.44
CA HIS A 228 13.03 -20.48 -44.05
C HIS A 228 12.52 -21.68 -44.91
N SER A 229 12.47 -22.87 -44.28
CA SER A 229 11.34 -23.82 -44.24
C SER A 229 11.45 -24.67 -42.94
N HIS A 230 10.47 -24.90 -42.05
CA HIS A 230 9.06 -25.32 -42.09
C HIS A 230 8.78 -26.78 -42.51
N VAL A 231 8.07 -27.50 -41.63
CA VAL A 231 7.72 -28.93 -41.73
C VAL A 231 6.25 -29.13 -41.35
N SER A 232 5.52 -29.99 -42.07
CA SER A 232 4.27 -30.61 -41.60
C SER A 232 3.98 -31.94 -42.32
N THR A 233 4.12 -33.04 -41.56
CA THR A 233 3.25 -34.23 -41.47
C THR A 233 2.30 -34.62 -42.61
N HIS A 234 2.27 -35.92 -42.96
CA HIS A 234 1.04 -36.75 -42.90
C HIS A 234 1.38 -38.25 -42.78
N THR A 235 0.38 -39.14 -42.64
CA THR A 235 0.49 -40.42 -41.92
C THR A 235 -0.21 -41.63 -42.56
N GLY A 236 0.32 -42.84 -42.33
CA GLY A 236 -0.35 -44.16 -42.51
C GLY A 236 -0.20 -44.84 -43.89
N ILE A 237 -0.55 -46.13 -44.07
CA ILE A 237 -0.96 -47.19 -43.12
C ILE A 237 -0.83 -48.60 -43.77
N SER A 238 -0.46 -49.62 -42.95
CA SER A 238 -0.70 -51.09 -43.03
C SER A 238 -0.64 -51.97 -44.32
N THR A 239 0.08 -53.10 -44.16
CA THR A 239 -0.29 -54.52 -44.47
C THR A 239 -0.22 -55.20 -45.88
N ASN A 240 0.45 -56.36 -45.87
CA ASN A 240 0.08 -57.68 -46.44
C ASN A 240 0.16 -58.03 -47.96
N ALA A 241 1.26 -58.72 -48.30
CA ALA A 241 1.30 -60.13 -48.76
C ALA A 241 0.86 -60.56 -50.19
N ILE A 242 1.22 -61.83 -50.50
CA ILE A 242 0.91 -62.66 -51.68
C ILE A 242 1.80 -62.40 -52.92
N ALA A 243 1.83 -63.36 -53.85
CA ALA A 243 2.94 -63.64 -54.77
C ALA A 243 2.50 -63.82 -56.24
N ASP A 244 3.48 -64.24 -57.07
CA ASP A 244 3.36 -65.02 -58.32
C ASP A 244 3.34 -64.28 -59.69
N ARG A 245 4.18 -64.84 -60.59
CA ARG A 245 4.02 -65.00 -62.07
C ARG A 245 4.10 -63.85 -63.11
N VAL A 246 5.12 -64.00 -63.97
CA VAL A 246 5.02 -64.23 -65.45
C VAL A 246 4.81 -63.04 -66.42
N ASN A 247 5.92 -62.73 -67.14
CA ASN A 247 6.05 -62.59 -68.62
C ASN A 247 5.23 -61.57 -69.42
N CYS A 248 5.90 -60.77 -70.28
CA CYS A 248 5.72 -60.82 -71.75
C CYS A 248 6.59 -59.82 -72.54
N GLN A 249 7.33 -60.34 -73.55
CA GLN A 249 7.41 -59.85 -74.95
C GLN A 249 7.92 -58.41 -75.28
N ASN A 250 8.25 -58.04 -76.53
CA ASN A 250 9.07 -58.64 -77.60
C ASN A 250 9.01 -57.70 -78.84
N PHE A 251 10.15 -57.19 -79.32
CA PHE A 251 10.44 -56.71 -80.69
C PHE A 251 11.99 -56.63 -80.76
N GLY A 252 12.73 -57.09 -81.78
CA GLY A 252 12.53 -57.01 -83.24
C GLY A 252 13.44 -55.87 -83.75
N ASP A 253 14.45 -56.07 -84.61
CA ASP A 253 14.77 -57.20 -85.50
C ASP A 253 16.29 -57.37 -85.74
N ASN A 254 16.69 -58.62 -86.09
CA ASN A 254 17.56 -59.11 -87.19
C ASN A 254 18.59 -58.16 -87.91
N PHE A 255 19.66 -58.63 -88.57
CA PHE A 255 20.08 -59.96 -89.07
C PHE A 255 21.64 -60.00 -89.18
N ASP A 256 22.41 -61.01 -89.62
CA ASP A 256 22.18 -62.33 -90.28
C ASP A 256 23.37 -63.29 -89.91
N THR A 257 23.52 -64.42 -90.61
CA THR A 257 24.54 -65.49 -90.42
C THR A 257 25.36 -65.74 -91.70
N ILE A 258 26.55 -66.34 -91.62
CA ILE A 258 27.05 -67.30 -92.63
C ILE A 258 28.13 -68.22 -92.04
N THR A 259 28.04 -69.53 -92.36
CA THR A 259 29.03 -70.58 -92.08
C THR A 259 29.00 -71.56 -93.26
N ILE A 260 30.12 -71.92 -93.89
CA ILE A 260 30.13 -73.04 -94.85
C ILE A 260 31.50 -73.73 -95.08
N LYS A 261 31.46 -75.05 -94.88
CA LYS A 261 32.17 -76.18 -95.52
C LYS A 261 33.72 -76.29 -95.55
N ARG A 262 34.08 -77.58 -95.39
CA ARG A 262 35.36 -78.26 -95.56
C ARG A 262 35.45 -78.88 -96.97
N CYS A 263 36.65 -78.97 -97.54
CA CYS A 263 36.98 -79.85 -98.66
C CYS A 263 38.30 -80.60 -98.40
N ASN A 264 38.44 -81.79 -98.98
CA ASN A 264 39.69 -82.56 -99.05
C ASN A 264 40.10 -82.70 -100.54
N SER A 265 41.39 -82.82 -100.85
CA SER A 265 41.88 -83.48 -102.07
C SER A 265 43.33 -83.98 -101.87
N MET A 266 43.86 -84.76 -102.82
CA MET A 266 45.21 -85.35 -102.82
C MET A 266 45.95 -85.13 -104.16
N ALA A 267 47.28 -85.35 -104.13
CA ALA A 267 48.23 -85.35 -105.26
C ALA A 267 48.57 -83.96 -105.85
N SER A 268 49.74 -83.73 -106.47
CA SER A 268 50.84 -84.66 -106.82
C SER A 268 52.24 -84.01 -106.81
N THR A 269 53.26 -84.82 -106.50
CA THR A 269 54.68 -84.80 -106.97
C THR A 269 55.39 -83.48 -107.38
N LYS A 270 56.32 -83.06 -106.51
CA LYS A 270 57.76 -82.69 -106.72
C LYS A 270 58.31 -82.22 -108.09
N ILE A 271 59.28 -81.27 -108.03
CA ILE A 271 60.63 -81.19 -108.69
C ILE A 271 61.01 -79.70 -108.87
N GLU A 272 62.24 -79.20 -108.64
CA GLU A 272 63.30 -79.53 -107.66
C GLU A 272 64.36 -78.37 -107.63
N GLU A 273 65.03 -78.17 -106.50
CA GLU A 273 66.37 -77.52 -106.33
C GLU A 273 66.77 -76.25 -107.13
N SER A 274 65.90 -75.24 -107.19
CA SER A 274 66.34 -73.82 -107.25
C SER A 274 65.87 -72.96 -106.07
N ASP A 275 64.96 -73.49 -105.24
CA ASP A 275 64.30 -72.76 -104.14
C ASP A 275 65.10 -72.76 -102.82
N VAL A 276 65.92 -73.79 -102.59
CA VAL A 276 66.40 -74.14 -101.22
C VAL A 276 67.18 -73.02 -100.52
N MET A 277 67.91 -72.16 -101.26
CA MET A 277 68.56 -70.98 -100.64
C MET A 277 67.58 -69.82 -100.39
N ALA A 278 66.57 -69.63 -101.24
CA ALA A 278 65.53 -68.63 -101.04
C ALA A 278 64.62 -69.03 -99.87
N GLU A 279 64.20 -70.29 -99.79
CA GLU A 279 63.53 -70.87 -98.61
C GLU A 279 64.40 -70.71 -97.35
N MET A 280 65.71 -70.95 -97.42
CA MET A 280 66.58 -70.85 -96.24
C MET A 280 66.73 -69.40 -95.74
N GLU A 281 66.76 -68.40 -96.62
CA GLU A 281 66.72 -66.99 -96.19
C GLU A 281 65.32 -66.56 -95.73
N GLN A 282 64.25 -66.99 -96.41
CA GLN A 282 62.87 -66.73 -96.01
C GLN A 282 62.56 -67.32 -94.63
N LEU A 283 62.87 -68.60 -94.39
CA LEU A 283 62.72 -69.26 -93.09
C LEU A 283 63.54 -68.59 -91.99
N ARG A 284 64.72 -68.03 -92.33
CA ARG A 284 65.54 -67.28 -91.37
C ARG A 284 64.94 -65.92 -91.03
N LEU A 285 64.32 -65.24 -92.00
CA LEU A 285 63.59 -64.00 -91.81
C LEU A 285 62.25 -64.23 -91.07
N GLU A 286 61.52 -65.29 -91.38
CA GLU A 286 60.32 -65.72 -90.66
C GLU A 286 60.65 -66.14 -89.22
N LEU A 287 61.76 -66.83 -88.99
CA LEU A 287 62.23 -67.15 -87.64
C LEU A 287 62.62 -65.88 -86.85
N GLN A 288 63.31 -64.92 -87.48
CA GLN A 288 63.58 -63.63 -86.84
C GLN A 288 62.31 -62.83 -86.55
N ASN A 289 61.35 -62.81 -87.49
CA ASN A 289 60.07 -62.13 -87.32
C ASN A 289 59.18 -62.78 -86.25
N THR A 290 59.15 -64.11 -86.16
CA THR A 290 58.41 -64.84 -85.12
C THR A 290 59.08 -64.73 -83.76
N VAL A 291 60.41 -64.73 -83.67
CA VAL A 291 61.13 -64.44 -82.42
C VAL A 291 60.93 -62.99 -81.98
N ALA A 292 60.92 -62.02 -82.91
CA ALA A 292 60.63 -60.62 -82.61
C ALA A 292 59.17 -60.40 -82.19
N MET A 293 58.22 -61.09 -82.84
CA MET A 293 56.81 -61.12 -82.44
C MET A 293 56.66 -61.72 -81.04
N TYR A 294 57.25 -62.90 -80.79
CA TYR A 294 57.21 -63.58 -79.50
C TYR A 294 57.78 -62.68 -78.39
N LYS A 295 58.95 -62.08 -78.61
CA LYS A 295 59.56 -61.11 -77.68
C LYS A 295 58.62 -59.94 -77.38
N ARG A 296 58.00 -59.35 -78.41
CA ARG A 296 57.01 -58.27 -78.22
C ARG A 296 55.80 -58.75 -77.42
N THR A 297 55.24 -59.94 -77.71
CA THR A 297 54.11 -60.48 -76.94
C THR A 297 54.47 -60.81 -75.49
N CYS A 298 55.73 -61.20 -75.20
CA CYS A 298 56.22 -61.34 -73.83
C CYS A 298 56.36 -59.98 -73.12
N GLU A 299 56.87 -58.96 -73.82
CA GLU A 299 56.98 -57.59 -73.29
C GLU A 299 55.58 -56.98 -73.01
N GLU A 300 54.62 -57.19 -73.91
CA GLU A 300 53.21 -56.81 -73.77
C GLU A 300 52.52 -57.58 -72.63
N LEU A 301 52.78 -58.88 -72.48
CA LEU A 301 52.25 -59.70 -71.39
C LEU A 301 52.78 -59.25 -70.02
N VAL A 302 54.08 -58.96 -69.91
CA VAL A 302 54.68 -58.42 -68.67
C VAL A 302 54.12 -57.03 -68.36
N HIS A 303 53.95 -56.17 -69.37
CA HIS A 303 53.31 -54.86 -69.18
C HIS A 303 51.84 -54.99 -68.72
N ALA A 304 51.08 -55.91 -69.31
CA ALA A 304 49.70 -56.21 -68.89
C ALA A 304 49.64 -56.76 -67.46
N GLN A 305 50.53 -57.70 -67.11
CA GLN A 305 50.63 -58.27 -65.76
C GLN A 305 50.96 -57.19 -64.72
N ASN A 306 51.95 -56.33 -64.99
CA ASN A 306 52.29 -55.20 -64.12
C ASN A 306 51.12 -54.22 -63.96
N LYS A 307 50.37 -53.94 -65.03
CA LYS A 307 49.19 -53.07 -64.99
C LYS A 307 48.04 -53.69 -64.19
N VAL A 308 47.80 -54.99 -64.31
CA VAL A 308 46.82 -55.74 -63.48
C VAL A 308 47.24 -55.74 -62.02
N GLN A 309 48.54 -55.91 -61.72
CA GLN A 309 49.05 -55.88 -60.35
C GLN A 309 48.93 -54.49 -59.71
N LEU A 310 49.18 -53.41 -60.47
CA LEU A 310 48.95 -52.03 -60.02
C LEU A 310 47.46 -51.78 -59.72
N LEU A 311 46.57 -52.06 -60.67
CA LEU A 311 45.12 -51.88 -60.51
C LEU A 311 44.55 -52.74 -59.36
N SER A 312 45.11 -53.94 -59.13
CA SER A 312 44.76 -54.79 -57.98
C SER A 312 45.16 -54.12 -56.66
N SER A 313 46.35 -53.50 -56.59
CA SER A 313 46.80 -52.75 -55.41
C SER A 313 45.96 -51.49 -55.16
N GLU A 314 45.62 -50.74 -56.21
CA GLU A 314 44.75 -49.56 -56.13
C GLU A 314 43.33 -49.93 -55.68
N CYS A 315 42.76 -50.99 -56.25
CA CYS A 315 41.45 -51.53 -55.85
C CYS A 315 41.45 -51.99 -54.38
N LEU A 316 42.53 -52.63 -53.93
CA LEU A 316 42.70 -53.04 -52.53
C LEU A 316 42.83 -51.85 -51.57
N GLU A 317 43.49 -50.76 -51.98
CA GLU A 317 43.49 -49.52 -51.20
C GLU A 317 42.12 -48.85 -51.14
N GLU A 318 41.42 -48.74 -52.27
CA GLU A 318 40.10 -48.10 -52.30
C GLU A 318 39.08 -48.90 -51.49
N ALA A 319 39.13 -50.24 -51.53
CA ALA A 319 38.35 -51.09 -50.64
C ALA A 319 38.63 -50.80 -49.15
N ARG A 320 39.90 -50.57 -48.74
CA ARG A 320 40.22 -50.13 -47.37
C ARG A 320 39.69 -48.74 -47.07
N ARG A 321 39.75 -47.79 -48.01
CA ARG A 321 39.22 -46.42 -47.84
C ARG A 321 37.71 -46.45 -47.62
N VAL A 322 36.97 -47.21 -48.44
CA VAL A 322 35.53 -47.43 -48.32
C VAL A 322 35.16 -48.12 -46.99
N ASN A 323 35.87 -49.19 -46.61
CA ASN A 323 35.60 -49.87 -45.34
C ASN A 323 35.84 -48.94 -44.13
N ASN A 324 36.95 -48.21 -44.13
CA ASN A 324 37.25 -47.19 -43.11
C ASN A 324 36.27 -46.00 -43.12
N ALA A 325 35.55 -45.75 -44.22
CA ALA A 325 34.49 -44.75 -44.27
C ALA A 325 33.20 -45.31 -43.66
N HIS A 326 32.82 -46.54 -44.00
CA HIS A 326 31.65 -47.23 -43.48
C HIS A 326 31.71 -47.45 -41.95
N GLU A 327 32.87 -47.84 -41.42
CA GLU A 327 33.07 -47.96 -39.96
C GLU A 327 32.87 -46.62 -39.21
N ARG A 328 33.23 -45.50 -39.84
CA ARG A 328 32.99 -44.15 -39.28
C ARG A 328 31.53 -43.74 -39.40
N GLU A 329 30.86 -44.09 -40.50
CA GLU A 329 29.43 -43.86 -40.69
C GLU A 329 28.61 -44.59 -39.61
N GLU A 330 28.85 -45.88 -39.41
CA GLU A 330 28.16 -46.68 -38.37
C GLU A 330 28.47 -46.15 -36.95
N TYR A 331 29.70 -45.71 -36.67
CA TYR A 331 30.05 -45.08 -35.39
C TYR A 331 29.29 -43.76 -35.16
N LEU A 332 29.24 -42.87 -36.14
CA LEU A 332 28.49 -41.60 -36.06
C LEU A 332 26.98 -41.84 -35.97
N ARG A 333 26.47 -42.83 -36.71
CA ARG A 333 25.07 -43.27 -36.67
C ARG A 333 24.67 -43.77 -35.28
N LYS A 334 25.57 -44.48 -34.60
CA LYS A 334 25.38 -44.92 -33.21
C LYS A 334 25.30 -43.73 -32.25
N ILE A 335 26.21 -42.75 -32.35
CA ILE A 335 26.16 -41.53 -31.53
C ILE A 335 24.83 -40.79 -31.75
N ALA A 336 24.44 -40.57 -33.00
CA ALA A 336 23.17 -39.91 -33.34
C ALA A 336 21.94 -40.67 -32.80
N ALA A 337 21.98 -42.01 -32.75
CA ALA A 337 20.93 -42.81 -32.12
C ALA A 337 20.90 -42.66 -30.59
N GLU A 338 22.06 -42.64 -29.92
CA GLU A 338 22.17 -42.44 -28.47
C GLU A 338 21.75 -41.03 -28.05
N GLU A 339 22.10 -39.99 -28.81
CA GLU A 339 21.64 -38.61 -28.59
C GLU A 339 20.14 -38.45 -28.82
N ARG A 340 19.61 -39.05 -29.90
CA ARG A 340 18.17 -39.06 -30.16
C ARG A 340 17.38 -39.80 -29.07
N ALA A 341 17.93 -40.88 -28.50
CA ALA A 341 17.32 -41.58 -27.38
C ALA A 341 17.26 -40.70 -26.11
N LYS A 342 18.37 -40.02 -25.77
CA LYS A 342 18.42 -39.06 -24.64
C LYS A 342 17.41 -37.92 -24.84
N TYR A 343 17.35 -37.34 -26.03
CA TYR A 343 16.40 -36.27 -26.36
C TYR A 343 14.93 -36.72 -26.22
N LEU A 344 14.59 -37.91 -26.71
CA LEU A 344 13.24 -38.47 -26.56
C LEU A 344 12.88 -38.75 -25.08
N GLN A 345 13.85 -39.18 -24.27
CA GLN A 345 13.65 -39.34 -22.83
C GLN A 345 13.37 -37.99 -22.16
N SER A 346 14.20 -36.97 -22.38
CA SER A 346 14.00 -35.64 -21.78
C SER A 346 12.71 -34.96 -22.27
N MET A 347 12.28 -35.19 -23.52
CA MET A 347 10.96 -34.75 -23.98
C MET A 347 9.82 -35.41 -23.18
N LYS A 348 9.91 -36.72 -22.90
CA LYS A 348 8.92 -37.44 -22.10
C LYS A 348 8.87 -36.94 -20.66
N GLU A 349 10.02 -36.73 -20.04
CA GLU A 349 10.15 -36.16 -18.68
C GLU A 349 9.54 -34.75 -18.59
N ILE A 350 9.77 -33.90 -19.62
CA ILE A 350 9.16 -32.57 -19.73
C ILE A 350 7.62 -32.65 -19.87
N GLU A 351 7.09 -33.58 -20.67
CA GLU A 351 5.64 -33.71 -20.86
C GLU A 351 4.94 -34.28 -19.62
N GLU A 352 5.58 -35.23 -18.91
CA GLU A 352 5.12 -35.73 -17.62
C GLU A 352 5.13 -34.63 -16.56
N ALA A 353 6.17 -33.78 -16.52
CA ALA A 353 6.23 -32.62 -15.63
C ALA A 353 5.13 -31.57 -15.92
N LYS A 354 4.85 -31.26 -17.20
CA LYS A 354 3.71 -30.39 -17.58
C LYS A 354 2.38 -30.96 -17.11
N SER A 355 2.17 -32.27 -17.28
CA SER A 355 0.93 -32.95 -16.87
C SER A 355 0.74 -32.88 -15.36
N MET A 356 1.80 -33.10 -14.56
CA MET A 356 1.74 -32.94 -13.11
C MET A 356 1.42 -31.50 -12.69
N LEU A 357 2.07 -30.49 -13.28
CA LEU A 357 1.79 -29.08 -13.00
C LEU A 357 0.36 -28.66 -13.39
N ALA A 358 -0.17 -29.18 -14.51
CA ALA A 358 -1.54 -28.93 -14.92
C ALA A 358 -2.56 -29.51 -13.93
N ASN A 359 -2.31 -30.73 -13.44
CA ASN A 359 -3.14 -31.35 -12.40
C ASN A 359 -3.05 -30.60 -11.07
N GLU A 360 -1.86 -30.17 -10.65
CA GLU A 360 -1.68 -29.39 -9.41
C GLU A 360 -2.43 -28.04 -9.46
N VAL A 361 -2.38 -27.33 -10.60
CA VAL A 361 -3.15 -26.10 -10.82
C VAL A 361 -4.66 -26.36 -10.79
N TYR A 362 -5.12 -27.48 -11.34
CA TYR A 362 -6.54 -27.87 -11.34
C TYR A 362 -7.05 -28.23 -9.94
N GLU A 363 -6.32 -29.06 -9.20
CA GLU A 363 -6.64 -29.39 -7.79
C GLU A 363 -6.62 -28.13 -6.90
N LYS A 364 -5.66 -27.22 -7.12
CA LYS A 364 -5.64 -25.92 -6.44
C LYS A 364 -6.88 -25.08 -6.73
N GLN A 365 -7.33 -25.00 -7.99
CA GLN A 365 -8.57 -24.30 -8.33
C GLN A 365 -9.80 -24.94 -7.68
N ILE A 366 -9.86 -26.27 -7.59
CA ILE A 366 -10.93 -26.98 -6.86
C ILE A 366 -10.88 -26.66 -5.36
N ALA A 367 -9.69 -26.64 -4.74
CA ALA A 367 -9.53 -26.27 -3.34
C ALA A 367 -9.95 -24.83 -3.06
N GLU A 368 -9.57 -23.87 -3.91
CA GLU A 368 -9.98 -22.46 -3.83
C GLU A 368 -11.50 -22.29 -3.99
N LEU A 369 -12.13 -22.99 -4.95
CA LEU A 369 -13.58 -22.98 -5.15
C LEU A 369 -14.34 -23.60 -3.97
N ASN A 370 -13.83 -24.70 -3.39
CA ASN A 370 -14.43 -25.33 -2.22
C ASN A 370 -14.31 -24.43 -0.98
N ALA A 371 -13.15 -23.82 -0.74
CA ALA A 371 -12.96 -22.86 0.35
C ALA A 371 -13.87 -21.63 0.20
N LEU A 372 -14.02 -21.09 -1.02
CA LEU A 372 -14.95 -20.00 -1.31
C LEU A 372 -16.42 -20.41 -1.08
N LYS A 373 -16.80 -21.62 -1.48
CA LYS A 373 -18.14 -22.16 -1.21
C LYS A 373 -18.40 -22.30 0.29
N GLU A 374 -17.46 -22.88 1.04
CA GLU A 374 -17.55 -23.02 2.49
C GLU A 374 -17.62 -21.66 3.19
N PHE A 375 -16.85 -20.66 2.72
CA PHE A 375 -16.93 -19.28 3.20
C PHE A 375 -18.32 -18.67 2.96
N ILE A 376 -18.89 -18.81 1.75
CA ILE A 376 -20.23 -18.31 1.42
C ILE A 376 -21.30 -19.02 2.28
N GLU A 377 -21.14 -20.31 2.54
CA GLU A 377 -22.07 -21.11 3.33
C GLU A 377 -22.00 -20.77 4.83
N LYS A 378 -20.80 -20.61 5.39
CA LYS A 378 -20.57 -20.02 6.72
C LYS A 378 -21.15 -18.60 6.82
N GLN A 379 -20.98 -17.76 5.81
CA GLN A 379 -21.51 -16.40 5.81
C GLN A 379 -23.05 -16.40 5.76
N LYS A 380 -23.69 -17.31 5.01
CA LYS A 380 -25.15 -17.51 5.03
C LYS A 380 -25.64 -17.94 6.42
N ILE A 381 -24.97 -18.89 7.05
CA ILE A 381 -25.29 -19.37 8.40
C ILE A 381 -25.13 -18.23 9.43
N ALA A 382 -24.03 -17.48 9.39
CA ALA A 382 -23.80 -16.32 10.26
C ALA A 382 -24.89 -15.24 10.09
N ASN A 383 -25.27 -14.90 8.86
CA ASN A 383 -26.38 -13.98 8.60
C ASN A 383 -27.71 -14.53 9.15
N ALA A 384 -27.99 -15.83 8.98
CA ALA A 384 -29.21 -16.46 9.48
C ALA A 384 -29.29 -16.54 11.03
N LEU A 385 -28.13 -16.67 11.70
CA LEU A 385 -28.02 -16.57 13.16
C LEU A 385 -28.26 -15.13 13.62
N LEU A 386 -27.63 -14.14 12.98
CA LEU A 386 -27.80 -12.71 13.30
C LEU A 386 -29.24 -12.21 13.11
N LEU A 387 -29.98 -12.74 12.13
CA LEU A 387 -31.41 -12.42 11.96
C LEU A 387 -32.28 -12.85 13.17
N ASN A 388 -31.81 -13.79 13.99
CA ASN A 388 -32.50 -14.34 15.16
C ASN A 388 -31.80 -14.00 16.51
N ASP A 389 -30.73 -13.20 16.48
CA ASP A 389 -29.89 -12.98 17.65
C ASP A 389 -30.57 -12.06 18.68
N ARG A 390 -30.73 -12.55 19.90
CA ARG A 390 -31.36 -11.81 21.01
C ARG A 390 -30.39 -10.92 21.80
N ARG A 391 -29.10 -10.87 21.42
CA ARG A 391 -28.07 -10.13 22.18
C ARG A 391 -28.09 -8.61 21.95
N TYR A 392 -28.71 -8.13 20.88
CA TYR A 392 -28.82 -6.70 20.54
C TYR A 392 -30.24 -6.34 20.05
N ILE A 393 -30.63 -5.06 20.11
CA ILE A 393 -31.92 -4.61 19.57
C ILE A 393 -31.82 -4.48 18.04
N ARG A 394 -32.65 -5.20 17.29
CA ARG A 394 -32.76 -5.00 15.84
C ARG A 394 -33.71 -3.83 15.55
N TYR A 395 -33.21 -2.84 14.83
CA TYR A 395 -33.99 -1.74 14.28
C TYR A 395 -34.26 -1.97 12.78
N THR A 396 -35.40 -1.47 12.30
CA THR A 396 -35.76 -1.43 10.87
C THR A 396 -35.09 -0.26 10.16
N SER A 397 -34.98 -0.34 8.83
CA SER A 397 -34.46 0.77 8.02
C SER A 397 -35.30 2.05 8.15
N ASP A 398 -36.63 1.91 8.29
CA ASP A 398 -37.55 3.04 8.43
C ASP A 398 -37.38 3.77 9.78
N GLU A 399 -37.21 3.04 10.88
CA GLU A 399 -36.93 3.64 12.20
C GLU A 399 -35.62 4.44 12.19
N ILE A 400 -34.56 3.91 11.55
CA ILE A 400 -33.27 4.59 11.44
C ILE A 400 -33.37 5.81 10.51
N ALA A 401 -34.08 5.70 9.38
CA ALA A 401 -34.32 6.81 8.47
C ALA A 401 -35.09 7.95 9.16
N VAL A 402 -36.20 7.65 9.86
CA VAL A 402 -36.98 8.66 10.58
C VAL A 402 -36.18 9.29 11.72
N ALA A 403 -35.45 8.49 12.52
CA ALA A 403 -34.67 9.01 13.64
C ALA A 403 -33.52 9.93 13.19
N THR A 404 -32.86 9.63 12.07
CA THR A 404 -31.73 10.41 11.53
C THR A 404 -32.15 11.63 10.70
N ASP A 405 -33.46 11.93 10.59
CA ASP A 405 -34.04 12.91 9.66
C ASP A 405 -33.61 12.61 8.21
N PHE A 406 -33.91 11.39 7.76
CA PHE A 406 -33.54 10.82 6.46
C PHE A 406 -32.05 10.96 6.13
N PHE A 407 -31.20 10.68 7.13
CA PHE A 407 -29.74 10.84 7.07
C PHE A 407 -29.28 12.28 6.76
N SER A 408 -29.98 13.28 7.29
CA SER A 408 -29.64 14.70 7.11
C SER A 408 -28.21 15.02 7.55
N GLU A 409 -27.49 15.76 6.70
CA GLU A 409 -26.12 16.24 6.96
C GLU A 409 -26.02 17.14 8.20
N SER A 410 -27.14 17.74 8.67
CA SER A 410 -27.16 18.51 9.92
C SER A 410 -26.98 17.65 11.17
N ASN A 411 -27.21 16.34 11.06
CA ASN A 411 -27.14 15.39 12.16
C ASN A 411 -25.80 14.62 12.21
N VAL A 412 -24.91 14.84 11.24
CA VAL A 412 -23.59 14.18 11.19
C VAL A 412 -22.69 14.73 12.30
N ILE A 413 -22.20 13.82 13.15
CA ILE A 413 -21.24 14.10 14.23
C ILE A 413 -19.84 13.54 13.97
N GLY A 414 -19.66 12.74 12.93
CA GLY A 414 -18.36 12.23 12.49
C GLY A 414 -18.42 11.60 11.10
N GLU A 415 -17.31 11.66 10.37
CA GLU A 415 -17.13 11.04 9.06
C GLU A 415 -15.69 10.53 8.93
N GLY A 416 -15.52 9.30 8.45
CA GLY A 416 -14.20 8.66 8.29
C GLY A 416 -14.25 7.43 7.38
N GLY A 417 -13.18 6.63 7.36
CA GLY A 417 -13.11 5.41 6.54
C GLY A 417 -14.26 4.43 6.81
N TYR A 418 -14.63 4.31 8.09
CA TYR A 418 -15.73 3.49 8.61
C TYR A 418 -17.13 4.12 8.42
N GLY A 419 -17.27 5.14 7.56
CA GLY A 419 -18.55 5.76 7.18
C GLY A 419 -18.90 7.03 7.97
N LYS A 420 -20.19 7.38 7.97
CA LYS A 420 -20.76 8.54 8.67
C LYS A 420 -21.43 8.12 9.98
N VAL A 421 -21.32 8.96 11.00
CA VAL A 421 -21.98 8.80 12.29
C VAL A 421 -22.99 9.92 12.49
N TYR A 422 -24.25 9.57 12.73
CA TYR A 422 -25.36 10.50 12.91
C TYR A 422 -25.83 10.52 14.37
N LYS A 423 -26.04 11.72 14.92
CA LYS A 423 -26.75 11.92 16.20
C LYS A 423 -28.25 11.90 15.95
N CYS A 424 -28.97 11.08 16.69
CA CYS A 424 -30.43 11.01 16.62
C CYS A 424 -31.04 10.61 17.98
N SER A 425 -32.35 10.40 18.01
CA SER A 425 -33.02 9.78 19.16
C SER A 425 -33.92 8.62 18.72
N LEU A 426 -33.70 7.45 19.31
CA LEU A 426 -34.56 6.28 19.18
C LEU A 426 -35.23 6.05 20.54
N HIS A 427 -36.57 5.92 20.55
CA HIS A 427 -37.36 5.74 21.78
C HIS A 427 -37.00 6.71 22.91
N HIS A 428 -36.88 8.01 22.59
CA HIS A 428 -36.45 9.11 23.49
C HIS A 428 -35.04 8.97 24.10
N THR A 429 -34.27 7.95 23.71
CA THR A 429 -32.87 7.78 24.10
C THR A 429 -31.98 8.50 23.09
N PRO A 430 -30.99 9.33 23.50
CA PRO A 430 -30.03 9.92 22.58
C PRO A 430 -29.01 8.86 22.13
N VAL A 431 -28.83 8.70 20.83
CA VAL A 431 -28.01 7.63 20.24
C VAL A 431 -27.11 8.15 19.12
N ALA A 432 -26.02 7.41 18.88
CA ALA A 432 -25.15 7.60 17.73
C ALA A 432 -25.34 6.42 16.75
N VAL A 433 -25.56 6.72 15.47
CA VAL A 433 -25.76 5.71 14.42
C VAL A 433 -24.59 5.75 13.42
N LYS A 434 -23.71 4.75 13.46
CA LYS A 434 -22.63 4.54 12.48
C LYS A 434 -23.21 3.83 11.26
N VAL A 435 -23.09 4.42 10.08
CA VAL A 435 -23.60 3.87 8.82
C VAL A 435 -22.44 3.28 8.02
N LEU A 436 -22.27 1.96 8.10
CA LEU A 436 -21.32 1.21 7.29
C LEU A 436 -21.97 0.88 5.94
N GLN A 437 -21.33 1.31 4.84
CA GLN A 437 -21.81 1.05 3.48
C GLN A 437 -21.83 -0.47 3.21
N PRO A 438 -22.99 -1.12 3.05
CA PRO A 438 -23.09 -2.58 3.06
C PRO A 438 -22.58 -3.25 1.77
N ASP A 439 -22.43 -2.47 0.69
CA ASP A 439 -21.99 -2.95 -0.63
C ASP A 439 -20.51 -3.33 -0.67
N ALA A 440 -19.69 -2.79 0.25
CA ALA A 440 -18.28 -3.12 0.35
C ALA A 440 -18.08 -4.36 1.24
N LEU A 441 -17.53 -5.44 0.68
CA LEU A 441 -17.33 -6.72 1.39
C LEU A 441 -16.54 -6.56 2.71
N GLU A 442 -15.54 -5.68 2.72
CA GLU A 442 -14.74 -5.35 3.89
C GLU A 442 -15.57 -4.68 4.99
N LYS A 443 -16.34 -3.63 4.67
CA LYS A 443 -17.24 -2.94 5.61
C LYS A 443 -18.37 -3.84 6.12
N LYS A 444 -18.81 -4.81 5.31
CA LYS A 444 -19.73 -5.86 5.75
C LYS A 444 -19.07 -6.81 6.75
N GLN A 445 -17.80 -7.18 6.58
CA GLN A 445 -17.07 -7.96 7.59
C GLN A 445 -16.87 -7.16 8.88
N GLU A 446 -16.52 -5.87 8.78
CA GLU A 446 -16.44 -4.94 9.92
C GLU A 446 -17.76 -4.89 10.71
N PHE A 447 -18.89 -4.66 10.03
CA PHE A 447 -20.23 -4.65 10.64
C PHE A 447 -20.52 -5.96 11.39
N LEU A 448 -20.30 -7.11 10.73
CA LEU A 448 -20.54 -8.42 11.32
C LEU A 448 -19.65 -8.65 12.56
N LYS A 449 -18.39 -8.20 12.51
CA LYS A 449 -17.43 -8.31 13.61
C LYS A 449 -17.80 -7.41 14.79
N GLU A 450 -18.23 -6.19 14.52
CA GLU A 450 -18.57 -5.21 15.55
C GLU A 450 -19.86 -5.61 16.30
N VAL A 451 -20.84 -6.23 15.61
CA VAL A 451 -21.99 -6.88 16.26
C VAL A 451 -21.59 -8.12 17.06
N GLU A 452 -20.78 -9.01 16.48
CA GLU A 452 -20.32 -10.24 17.18
C GLU A 452 -19.58 -9.91 18.48
N VAL A 453 -18.71 -8.91 18.47
CA VAL A 453 -17.94 -8.49 19.64
C VAL A 453 -18.82 -7.71 20.62
N LEU A 454 -19.37 -6.55 20.24
CA LEU A 454 -20.02 -5.64 21.19
C LEU A 454 -21.32 -6.19 21.80
N SER A 455 -22.05 -7.07 21.11
CA SER A 455 -23.24 -7.71 21.67
C SER A 455 -22.95 -8.59 22.89
N GLN A 456 -21.68 -8.91 23.14
CA GLN A 456 -21.20 -9.72 24.26
C GLN A 456 -20.46 -8.90 25.33
N LEU A 457 -20.15 -7.62 25.07
CA LEU A 457 -19.34 -6.78 25.96
C LEU A 457 -20.21 -5.77 26.72
N ARG A 458 -20.01 -5.70 28.05
CA ARG A 458 -20.62 -4.68 28.92
C ARG A 458 -19.63 -4.27 30.00
N HIS A 459 -19.04 -3.10 29.86
CA HIS A 459 -18.04 -2.56 30.78
C HIS A 459 -18.11 -1.02 30.80
N PRO A 460 -17.93 -0.35 31.96
CA PRO A 460 -18.08 1.12 32.05
C PRO A 460 -17.19 1.94 31.12
N HIS A 461 -16.07 1.36 30.64
CA HIS A 461 -15.09 2.01 29.77
C HIS A 461 -15.01 1.41 28.36
N ILE A 462 -16.04 0.65 27.94
CA ILE A 462 -16.26 0.24 26.55
C ILE A 462 -17.60 0.83 26.09
N ILE A 463 -17.71 1.24 24.82
CA ILE A 463 -18.97 1.77 24.27
C ILE A 463 -20.05 0.69 24.18
N SER A 464 -21.26 1.02 24.62
CA SER A 464 -22.40 0.10 24.58
C SER A 464 -23.03 0.09 23.19
N LEU A 465 -23.04 -1.06 22.52
CA LEU A 465 -23.92 -1.31 21.37
C LEU A 465 -25.35 -1.50 21.91
N LEU A 466 -26.25 -0.59 21.54
CA LEU A 466 -27.68 -0.65 21.88
C LEU A 466 -28.43 -1.53 20.88
N GLY A 467 -28.04 -1.49 19.61
CA GLY A 467 -28.69 -2.24 18.55
C GLY A 467 -28.04 -2.09 17.18
N ALA A 468 -28.67 -2.66 16.16
CA ALA A 468 -28.23 -2.57 14.77
C ALA A 468 -29.40 -2.71 13.78
N CYS A 469 -29.23 -2.18 12.58
CA CYS A 469 -30.08 -2.46 11.42
C CYS A 469 -29.23 -3.14 10.33
N PRO A 470 -29.24 -4.48 10.25
CA PRO A 470 -28.43 -5.22 9.27
C PRO A 470 -28.81 -4.96 7.80
N GLU A 471 -30.05 -4.54 7.54
CA GLU A 471 -30.55 -4.20 6.19
C GLU A 471 -29.86 -2.95 5.62
N SER A 472 -29.57 -1.96 6.47
CA SER A 472 -28.93 -0.70 6.10
C SER A 472 -27.47 -0.58 6.57
N GLY A 473 -26.87 -1.66 7.09
CA GLY A 473 -25.49 -1.65 7.62
C GLY A 473 -25.27 -0.69 8.80
N CYS A 474 -26.32 -0.38 9.56
CA CYS A 474 -26.26 0.65 10.61
C CYS A 474 -26.05 0.05 12.00
N LEU A 475 -25.15 0.63 12.79
CA LEU A 475 -24.86 0.26 14.19
C LEU A 475 -25.28 1.39 15.13
N VAL A 476 -25.98 1.06 16.21
CA VAL A 476 -26.60 2.01 17.14
C VAL A 476 -25.93 1.92 18.51
N TYR A 477 -25.29 3.01 18.92
CA TYR A 477 -24.56 3.11 20.19
C TYR A 477 -25.18 4.16 21.11
N GLU A 478 -24.80 4.13 22.38
CA GLU A 478 -24.99 5.27 23.28
C GLU A 478 -24.32 6.54 22.74
N TYR A 479 -25.01 7.68 22.82
CA TYR A 479 -24.43 8.98 22.44
C TYR A 479 -23.60 9.55 23.60
N LEU A 480 -22.36 9.95 23.30
CA LEU A 480 -21.40 10.48 24.26
C LEU A 480 -21.15 11.97 23.97
N GLU A 481 -21.63 12.84 24.87
CA GLU A 481 -21.88 14.25 24.55
C GLU A 481 -20.61 15.09 24.39
N ASN A 482 -19.49 14.66 24.99
CA ASN A 482 -18.23 15.38 24.89
C ASN A 482 -17.39 14.99 23.65
N GLY A 483 -17.77 13.96 22.88
CA GLY A 483 -17.09 13.61 21.63
C GLY A 483 -15.74 12.92 21.85
N SER A 484 -14.79 13.07 20.90
CA SER A 484 -13.54 12.30 20.90
C SER A 484 -12.43 12.93 21.73
N LEU A 485 -11.54 12.09 22.26
CA LEU A 485 -10.33 12.54 22.94
C LEU A 485 -9.34 13.25 21.99
N GLU A 486 -9.37 12.92 20.69
CA GLU A 486 -8.58 13.62 19.66
C GLU A 486 -8.93 15.13 19.61
N ASP A 487 -10.21 15.48 19.79
CA ASP A 487 -10.63 16.89 19.78
C ASP A 487 -10.01 17.71 20.91
N TYR A 488 -9.84 17.11 22.09
CA TYR A 488 -9.21 17.75 23.24
C TYR A 488 -7.68 17.83 23.09
N ILE A 489 -7.02 16.75 22.66
CA ILE A 489 -5.56 16.73 22.49
C ILE A 489 -5.09 17.76 21.45
N PHE A 490 -5.84 17.93 20.35
CA PHE A 490 -5.48 18.89 19.29
C PHE A 490 -6.32 20.17 19.28
N HIS A 491 -7.00 20.49 20.38
CA HIS A 491 -7.77 21.74 20.56
C HIS A 491 -8.73 22.06 19.39
N ARG A 492 -9.35 21.01 18.82
CA ARG A 492 -10.31 21.13 17.73
C ARG A 492 -11.67 21.57 18.26
N ASN A 493 -12.52 22.03 17.35
CA ASN A 493 -13.95 22.26 17.60
C ASN A 493 -14.26 23.18 18.81
N GLY A 494 -13.32 24.03 19.21
CA GLY A 494 -13.45 24.93 20.36
C GLY A 494 -13.43 24.22 21.73
N LYS A 495 -12.95 22.98 21.81
CA LYS A 495 -12.85 22.24 23.07
C LYS A 495 -11.85 22.91 24.03
N PRO A 496 -12.19 23.11 25.31
CA PRO A 496 -11.24 23.60 26.30
C PRO A 496 -10.21 22.52 26.66
N PRO A 497 -9.02 22.88 27.15
CA PRO A 497 -8.04 21.92 27.66
C PRO A 497 -8.61 21.06 28.79
N LEU A 498 -8.27 19.77 28.80
CA LEU A 498 -8.62 18.89 29.93
C LEU A 498 -7.66 19.16 31.11
N PRO A 499 -8.16 19.36 32.36
CA PRO A 499 -7.30 19.40 33.54
C PRO A 499 -6.49 18.12 33.72
N TRP A 500 -5.27 18.20 34.27
CA TRP A 500 -4.36 17.05 34.40
C TRP A 500 -5.03 15.87 35.12
N PHE A 501 -5.83 16.11 36.17
CA PHE A 501 -6.49 15.06 36.93
C PHE A 501 -7.56 14.31 36.11
N VAL A 502 -8.18 14.98 35.12
CA VAL A 502 -9.10 14.34 34.17
C VAL A 502 -8.30 13.48 33.19
N ARG A 503 -7.15 13.96 32.69
CA ARG A 503 -6.27 13.18 31.81
C ARG A 503 -5.74 11.91 32.50
N PHE A 504 -5.30 12.03 33.75
CA PHE A 504 -4.89 10.90 34.59
C PHE A 504 -6.01 9.88 34.77
N ARG A 505 -7.24 10.34 35.02
CA ARG A 505 -8.41 9.47 35.14
C ARG A 505 -8.71 8.76 33.83
N ILE A 506 -8.70 9.46 32.70
CA ILE A 506 -8.92 8.88 31.36
C ILE A 506 -7.88 7.78 31.06
N VAL A 507 -6.60 7.98 31.40
CA VAL A 507 -5.56 6.95 31.21
C VAL A 507 -5.86 5.68 32.03
N PHE A 508 -6.32 5.82 33.27
CA PHE A 508 -6.75 4.68 34.08
C PHE A 508 -8.03 4.00 33.56
N GLU A 509 -9.05 4.79 33.22
CA GLU A 509 -10.32 4.30 32.66
C GLU A 509 -10.10 3.50 31.35
N VAL A 510 -9.22 3.98 30.46
CA VAL A 510 -8.83 3.26 29.24
C VAL A 510 -8.02 2.00 29.56
N ALA A 511 -7.15 2.02 30.58
CA ALA A 511 -6.43 0.81 31.02
C ALA A 511 -7.39 -0.27 31.57
N CYS A 512 -8.42 0.12 32.35
CA CYS A 512 -9.51 -0.77 32.75
C CYS A 512 -10.26 -1.36 31.54
N GLY A 513 -10.55 -0.53 30.54
CA GLY A 513 -11.17 -0.97 29.28
C GLY A 513 -10.35 -2.03 28.54
N LEU A 514 -9.04 -1.80 28.39
CA LEU A 514 -8.12 -2.75 27.77
C LEU A 514 -7.98 -4.03 28.60
N ALA A 515 -7.85 -3.94 29.92
CA ALA A 515 -7.74 -5.10 30.80
C ALA A 515 -8.98 -6.01 30.68
N PHE A 516 -10.19 -5.44 30.58
CA PHE A 516 -11.42 -6.18 30.34
C PHE A 516 -11.43 -6.91 28.98
N LEU A 517 -10.96 -6.27 27.90
CA LEU A 517 -10.84 -6.90 26.58
C LEU A 517 -9.78 -8.02 26.60
N HIS A 518 -8.62 -7.76 27.19
CA HIS A 518 -7.48 -8.69 27.22
C HIS A 518 -7.75 -9.91 28.10
N ASN A 519 -8.49 -9.74 29.21
CA ASN A 519 -8.89 -10.83 30.10
C ASN A 519 -10.22 -11.51 29.73
N SER A 520 -10.87 -11.11 28.63
CA SER A 520 -12.07 -11.78 28.11
C SER A 520 -11.85 -13.29 27.90
N LYS A 521 -12.94 -14.06 27.98
CA LYS A 521 -12.95 -15.53 27.89
C LYS A 521 -14.04 -16.00 26.92
N PRO A 522 -13.84 -17.10 26.17
CA PRO A 522 -12.68 -18.01 26.22
C PRO A 522 -11.38 -17.40 25.71
N GLU A 523 -11.45 -16.44 24.77
CA GLU A 523 -10.29 -15.90 24.05
C GLU A 523 -10.08 -14.40 24.35
N PRO A 524 -8.83 -13.94 24.54
CA PRO A 524 -8.50 -12.51 24.63
C PRO A 524 -8.95 -11.73 23.38
N ILE A 525 -9.50 -10.53 23.58
CA ILE A 525 -9.88 -9.60 22.52
C ILE A 525 -8.80 -8.53 22.41
N VAL A 526 -8.19 -8.35 21.23
CA VAL A 526 -7.23 -7.27 20.96
C VAL A 526 -7.90 -6.23 20.04
N HIS A 527 -7.85 -4.96 20.43
CA HIS A 527 -8.56 -3.85 19.78
C HIS A 527 -7.98 -3.47 18.41
N ARG A 528 -6.65 -3.48 18.28
CA ARG A 528 -5.85 -3.22 17.07
C ARG A 528 -5.91 -1.81 16.49
N ASP A 529 -7.01 -1.06 16.68
CA ASP A 529 -7.15 0.34 16.25
C ASP A 529 -7.44 1.31 17.41
N LEU A 530 -6.73 1.15 18.54
CA LEU A 530 -6.81 2.07 19.67
C LEU A 530 -6.12 3.40 19.31
N LYS A 531 -6.85 4.51 19.35
CA LYS A 531 -6.36 5.87 19.04
C LYS A 531 -7.21 6.94 19.72
N PRO A 532 -6.78 8.20 19.84
CA PRO A 532 -7.56 9.25 20.52
C PRO A 532 -8.93 9.53 19.88
N ALA A 533 -9.11 9.28 18.57
CA ALA A 533 -10.42 9.40 17.92
C ALA A 533 -11.42 8.33 18.40
N ASN A 534 -10.92 7.16 18.83
CA ASN A 534 -11.70 5.99 19.24
C ASN A 534 -11.88 5.90 20.77
N ILE A 535 -11.43 6.93 21.50
CA ILE A 535 -11.73 7.11 22.92
C ILE A 535 -12.71 8.28 23.01
N LEU A 536 -13.94 8.00 23.41
CA LEU A 536 -15.04 8.97 23.49
C LEU A 536 -15.37 9.31 24.94
N LEU A 537 -15.85 10.53 25.19
CA LEU A 537 -16.13 11.07 26.52
C LEU A 537 -17.62 11.36 26.74
N ASP A 538 -18.18 10.88 27.85
CA ASP A 538 -19.53 11.27 28.30
C ASP A 538 -19.57 12.71 28.85
N ARG A 539 -20.77 13.23 29.14
CA ARG A 539 -21.01 14.50 29.86
C ARG A 539 -20.19 14.74 31.14
N ASN A 540 -19.71 13.70 31.83
CA ASN A 540 -18.88 13.77 33.04
C ASN A 540 -17.37 13.63 32.76
N TYR A 541 -16.98 13.56 31.48
CA TYR A 541 -15.64 13.23 31.00
C TYR A 541 -15.19 11.80 31.38
N ILE A 542 -16.12 10.88 31.63
CA ILE A 542 -15.82 9.45 31.75
C ILE A 542 -15.54 8.93 30.33
N SER A 543 -14.39 8.29 30.16
CA SER A 543 -13.95 7.75 28.88
C SER A 543 -14.46 6.34 28.60
N LYS A 544 -14.74 6.09 27.31
CA LYS A 544 -15.12 4.80 26.75
C LYS A 544 -14.35 4.54 25.47
N ILE A 545 -13.78 3.35 25.34
CA ILE A 545 -13.18 2.86 24.10
C ILE A 545 -14.31 2.39 23.16
N GLY A 546 -14.29 2.81 21.89
CA GLY A 546 -15.21 2.35 20.86
C GLY A 546 -14.51 2.03 19.55
N ASP A 547 -15.30 1.74 18.51
CA ASP A 547 -14.82 1.39 17.16
C ASP A 547 -13.94 0.12 17.16
N VAL A 548 -14.57 -1.00 17.55
CA VAL A 548 -13.95 -2.33 17.68
C VAL A 548 -14.09 -3.17 16.41
N GLY A 549 -14.56 -2.60 15.28
CA GLY A 549 -14.77 -3.32 14.01
C GLY A 549 -13.53 -4.04 13.47
N LEU A 550 -12.32 -3.64 13.88
CA LEU A 550 -11.05 -4.29 13.55
C LEU A 550 -10.56 -5.29 14.61
N ALA A 551 -11.25 -5.46 15.73
CA ALA A 551 -10.80 -6.26 16.86
C ALA A 551 -10.73 -7.77 16.53
N LYS A 552 -9.80 -8.47 17.18
CA LYS A 552 -9.50 -9.89 16.91
C LYS A 552 -9.50 -10.72 18.20
N PHE A 553 -10.18 -11.85 18.19
CA PHE A 553 -10.03 -12.89 19.20
C PHE A 553 -8.70 -13.64 18.98
N ILE A 554 -7.95 -13.92 20.04
CA ILE A 554 -6.67 -14.63 19.98
C ILE A 554 -6.88 -16.11 20.34
N THR A 555 -7.06 -16.92 19.30
CA THR A 555 -7.21 -18.39 19.39
C THR A 555 -5.94 -19.06 19.92
N ASP A 556 -4.77 -18.68 19.38
CA ASP A 556 -3.46 -19.14 19.81
C ASP A 556 -2.71 -17.99 20.48
N VAL A 557 -2.54 -18.05 21.80
CA VAL A 557 -1.73 -17.08 22.53
C VAL A 557 -0.26 -17.42 22.33
N VAL A 558 0.35 -16.87 21.28
CA VAL A 558 1.79 -17.00 21.02
C VAL A 558 2.58 -16.38 22.19
N PRO A 559 3.45 -17.13 22.89
CA PRO A 559 4.21 -16.61 24.02
C PRO A 559 5.11 -15.42 23.66
N ASP A 560 5.24 -14.46 24.59
CA ASP A 560 6.00 -13.20 24.39
C ASP A 560 7.48 -13.38 23.98
N ASN A 561 8.07 -14.56 24.24
CA ASN A 561 9.43 -14.90 23.84
C ASN A 561 9.56 -15.46 22.42
N ILE A 562 8.46 -15.73 21.71
CA ILE A 562 8.44 -16.31 20.36
C ILE A 562 7.85 -15.30 19.37
N SER A 563 8.69 -14.79 18.45
CA SER A 563 8.23 -13.99 17.31
C SER A 563 7.90 -14.93 16.13
N GLU A 564 6.71 -15.52 16.13
CA GLU A 564 6.17 -16.22 14.96
C GLU A 564 5.77 -15.20 13.87
N TYR A 565 5.95 -15.55 12.60
CA TYR A 565 5.46 -14.77 11.45
C TYR A 565 4.12 -15.35 11.00
N ARG A 566 3.04 -14.54 11.02
CA ARG A 566 1.69 -15.00 10.72
C ARG A 566 1.02 -14.12 9.68
N ASN A 567 0.37 -14.75 8.69
CA ASN A 567 -0.42 -14.08 7.66
C ASN A 567 -1.77 -13.56 8.22
N SER A 568 -1.75 -12.69 9.24
CA SER A 568 -2.91 -11.89 9.64
C SER A 568 -3.03 -10.69 8.71
N ILE A 569 -4.24 -10.39 8.23
CA ILE A 569 -4.53 -9.14 7.52
C ILE A 569 -4.12 -7.95 8.41
N LEU A 570 -3.22 -7.10 7.90
CA LEU A 570 -2.76 -5.91 8.61
C LEU A 570 -3.84 -4.83 8.58
N VAL A 571 -4.21 -4.32 9.77
CA VAL A 571 -5.19 -3.24 9.96
C VAL A 571 -4.86 -2.45 11.23
N GLY A 572 -5.29 -1.19 11.30
CA GLY A 572 -5.10 -0.24 12.41
C GLY A 572 -4.47 1.07 11.94
N THR A 573 -4.52 2.13 12.75
CA THR A 573 -4.02 3.46 12.36
C THR A 573 -2.50 3.59 12.52
N LEU A 574 -1.85 4.28 11.59
CA LEU A 574 -0.41 4.58 11.62
C LEU A 574 0.01 5.29 12.92
N TYR A 575 1.27 5.12 13.30
CA TYR A 575 1.87 5.53 14.57
C TYR A 575 1.33 4.80 15.81
N TYR A 576 0.02 4.53 15.91
CA TYR A 576 -0.56 3.79 17.03
C TYR A 576 -0.38 2.27 16.88
N MET A 577 -0.33 1.76 15.66
CA MET A 577 -0.08 0.34 15.38
C MET A 577 1.32 -0.10 15.86
N ASP A 578 1.35 -1.22 16.58
CA ASP A 578 2.55 -1.87 17.11
C ASP A 578 3.60 -2.19 16.03
N PRO A 579 4.87 -1.74 16.15
CA PRO A 579 5.92 -1.95 15.16
C PRO A 579 6.41 -3.40 15.06
N GLU A 580 6.25 -4.22 16.11
CA GLU A 580 6.53 -5.66 16.00
C GLU A 580 5.41 -6.38 15.23
N TYR A 581 4.15 -5.94 15.39
CA TYR A 581 3.02 -6.41 14.58
C TYR A 581 3.15 -5.98 13.11
N GLN A 582 3.50 -4.72 12.81
CA GLN A 582 3.79 -4.22 11.45
C GLN A 582 4.80 -5.09 10.70
N ARG A 583 5.80 -5.62 11.42
CA ARG A 583 6.89 -6.42 10.85
C ARG A 583 6.63 -7.93 10.80
N THR A 584 5.61 -8.45 11.51
CA THR A 584 5.42 -9.91 11.70
C THR A 584 4.00 -10.43 11.45
N GLY A 585 3.00 -9.56 11.36
CA GLY A 585 1.58 -9.94 11.33
C GLY A 585 1.05 -10.56 12.63
N THR A 586 1.88 -10.67 13.68
CA THR A 586 1.51 -11.31 14.95
C THR A 586 0.98 -10.30 15.98
N VAL A 587 -0.35 -10.26 16.09
CA VAL A 587 -1.14 -9.47 17.05
C VAL A 587 -1.10 -10.11 18.45
N ARG A 588 -0.87 -9.30 19.49
CA ARG A 588 -0.95 -9.71 20.91
C ARG A 588 -1.70 -8.64 21.73
N PRO A 589 -2.19 -8.93 22.96
CA PRO A 589 -2.72 -7.91 23.88
C PRO A 589 -1.77 -6.71 24.08
N LYS A 590 -0.47 -6.99 24.22
CA LYS A 590 0.59 -5.97 24.30
C LYS A 590 0.78 -5.11 23.03
N SER A 591 0.08 -5.40 21.93
CA SER A 591 0.01 -4.52 20.76
C SER A 591 -0.89 -3.31 21.01
N ASP A 592 -2.03 -3.47 21.72
CA ASP A 592 -2.85 -2.32 22.14
C ASP A 592 -2.11 -1.48 23.20
N LEU A 593 -1.28 -2.13 24.02
CA LEU A 593 -0.49 -1.46 25.06
C LEU A 593 0.53 -0.46 24.48
N TYR A 594 1.01 -0.70 23.25
CA TYR A 594 1.87 0.25 22.53
C TYR A 594 1.10 1.54 22.18
N ALA A 595 -0.10 1.40 21.61
CA ALA A 595 -1.00 2.52 21.32
C ALA A 595 -1.38 3.28 22.61
N PHE A 596 -1.72 2.55 23.67
CA PHE A 596 -2.03 3.11 24.99
C PHE A 596 -0.90 3.97 25.57
N GLY A 597 0.35 3.51 25.45
CA GLY A 597 1.54 4.26 25.83
C GLY A 597 1.64 5.59 25.08
N LEU A 598 1.52 5.56 23.74
CA LEU A 598 1.54 6.78 22.91
C LEU A 598 0.41 7.74 23.26
N ILE A 599 -0.83 7.26 23.43
CA ILE A 599 -1.99 8.08 23.80
C ILE A 599 -1.77 8.77 25.15
N THR A 600 -1.21 8.06 26.12
CA THR A 600 -0.84 8.61 27.44
C THR A 600 0.20 9.72 27.32
N LEU A 601 1.23 9.52 26.49
CA LEU A 601 2.27 10.53 26.24
C LEU A 601 1.74 11.76 25.48
N GLN A 602 0.76 11.58 24.59
CA GLN A 602 0.06 12.68 23.94
C GLN A 602 -0.85 13.46 24.91
N LEU A 603 -1.51 12.78 25.87
CA LEU A 603 -2.28 13.44 26.91
C LEU A 603 -1.42 14.33 27.81
N LEU A 604 -0.17 13.96 28.08
CA LEU A 604 0.75 14.77 28.87
C LEU A 604 1.28 16.00 28.11
N THR A 605 1.37 15.95 26.78
CA THR A 605 2.14 16.92 25.97
C THR A 605 1.32 17.71 24.95
N ALA A 606 0.09 17.30 24.64
CA ALA A 606 -0.74 17.77 23.51
C ALA A 606 -0.08 17.66 22.12
N ARG A 607 1.01 16.89 21.98
CA ARG A 607 1.80 16.78 20.74
C ARG A 607 1.28 15.69 19.79
N ARG A 608 1.69 15.77 18.53
CA ARG A 608 1.51 14.70 17.52
C ARG A 608 2.47 13.53 17.84
N PRO A 609 2.15 12.28 17.44
CA PRO A 609 2.92 11.10 17.87
C PRO A 609 4.29 10.92 17.17
N HIS A 610 4.53 11.60 16.04
CA HIS A 610 5.80 11.50 15.30
C HIS A 610 6.96 12.13 16.08
N GLY A 611 8.01 11.34 16.33
CA GLY A 611 9.18 11.74 17.14
C GLY A 611 8.92 11.85 18.65
N LEU A 612 7.68 11.61 19.11
CA LEU A 612 7.26 11.93 20.48
C LEU A 612 7.97 11.08 21.53
N LEU A 613 8.25 9.80 21.23
CA LEU A 613 8.93 8.89 22.15
C LEU A 613 10.35 9.38 22.45
N HIS A 614 11.11 9.77 21.43
CA HIS A 614 12.48 10.25 21.58
C HIS A 614 12.55 11.60 22.29
N VAL A 615 11.63 12.52 22.00
CA VAL A 615 11.54 13.82 22.69
C VAL A 615 11.31 13.64 24.19
N ILE A 616 10.38 12.74 24.59
CA ILE A 616 10.06 12.52 26.01
C ILE A 616 11.16 11.71 26.72
N GLU A 617 11.74 10.68 26.08
CA GLU A 617 12.83 9.89 26.67
C GLU A 617 14.07 10.76 26.92
N ASN A 618 14.40 11.69 26.02
CA ASN A 618 15.44 12.69 26.25
C ASN A 618 15.07 13.69 27.36
N ALA A 619 13.85 14.21 27.39
CA ALA A 619 13.43 15.20 28.38
C ALA A 619 13.45 14.63 29.80
N ILE A 620 12.99 13.39 29.99
CA ILE A 620 13.09 12.68 31.28
C ILE A 620 14.56 12.46 31.67
N LYS A 621 15.40 12.00 30.73
CA LYS A 621 16.83 11.79 30.97
C LYS A 621 17.58 13.08 31.36
N ASN A 622 17.14 14.23 30.84
CA ASN A 622 17.73 15.54 31.11
C ASN A 622 17.08 16.28 32.29
N GLY A 623 16.01 15.74 32.89
CA GLY A 623 15.24 16.41 33.95
C GLY A 623 14.34 17.57 33.48
N SER A 624 14.14 17.71 32.16
CA SER A 624 13.42 18.81 31.50
C SER A 624 12.02 18.40 31.00
N LEU A 625 11.33 17.47 31.71
CA LEU A 625 10.01 16.99 31.31
C LEU A 625 8.96 18.10 31.32
N SER A 626 9.04 19.03 32.29
CA SER A 626 8.20 20.23 32.40
C SER A 626 8.06 20.98 31.07
N ASP A 627 9.18 21.13 30.37
CA ASP A 627 9.36 22.00 29.21
C ASP A 627 8.71 21.42 27.94
N ILE A 628 8.14 20.21 28.03
CA ILE A 628 7.43 19.55 26.94
C ILE A 628 6.02 19.11 27.28
N LEU A 629 5.55 19.35 28.52
CA LEU A 629 4.14 19.16 28.89
C LEU A 629 3.24 20.14 28.13
N ASP A 630 1.93 19.90 28.20
CA ASP A 630 0.94 20.82 27.63
C ASP A 630 0.89 22.13 28.44
N GLU A 631 1.39 23.20 27.81
CA GLU A 631 1.49 24.58 28.32
C GLU A 631 0.13 25.18 28.73
N SER A 632 -1.00 24.60 28.28
CA SER A 632 -2.33 25.05 28.67
C SER A 632 -2.72 24.69 30.12
N ILE A 633 -1.92 23.85 30.79
CA ILE A 633 -2.13 23.39 32.17
C ILE A 633 -0.92 23.79 33.02
N SER A 634 -1.14 24.57 34.08
CA SER A 634 -0.08 25.19 34.89
C SER A 634 0.29 24.42 36.17
N ASP A 635 -0.55 23.49 36.62
CA ASP A 635 -0.52 22.85 37.94
C ASP A 635 -0.09 21.38 37.92
N TRP A 636 0.66 20.97 36.88
CA TRP A 636 1.12 19.59 36.70
C TRP A 636 1.85 19.03 37.95
N PRO A 637 1.41 17.89 38.52
CA PRO A 637 2.10 17.26 39.64
C PRO A 637 3.35 16.54 39.15
N ALA A 638 4.47 17.26 39.10
CA ALA A 638 5.69 16.87 38.37
C ALA A 638 6.15 15.41 38.62
N ARG A 639 6.16 14.95 39.88
CA ARG A 639 6.56 13.56 40.22
C ARG A 639 5.59 12.54 39.66
N GLU A 640 4.30 12.70 39.94
CA GLU A 640 3.23 11.82 39.46
C GLU A 640 3.14 11.82 37.92
N THR A 641 3.42 12.96 37.28
CA THR A 641 3.50 13.12 35.82
C THR A 641 4.72 12.42 35.22
N GLU A 642 5.89 12.48 35.87
CA GLU A 642 7.08 11.75 35.43
C GLU A 642 6.91 10.24 35.60
N GLU A 643 6.31 9.79 36.71
CA GLU A 643 5.97 8.38 36.94
C GLU A 643 5.03 7.85 35.83
N LEU A 644 4.02 8.63 35.45
CA LEU A 644 3.10 8.31 34.36
C LEU A 644 3.80 8.29 32.98
N ALA A 645 4.68 9.26 32.71
CA ALA A 645 5.44 9.30 31.46
C ALA A 645 6.42 8.11 31.34
N ARG A 646 7.07 7.72 32.43
CA ARG A 646 8.00 6.57 32.48
C ARG A 646 7.28 5.23 32.22
N ILE A 647 6.11 4.98 32.83
CA ILE A 647 5.36 3.74 32.55
C ILE A 647 4.83 3.73 31.11
N ALA A 648 4.36 4.87 30.59
CA ALA A 648 3.89 4.99 29.21
C ALA A 648 5.02 4.81 28.17
N LEU A 649 6.25 5.27 28.44
CA LEU A 649 7.43 4.94 27.62
C LEU A 649 7.78 3.45 27.67
N LYS A 650 7.58 2.75 28.80
CA LYS A 650 7.76 1.29 28.90
C LYS A 650 6.72 0.54 28.07
N CYS A 651 5.45 0.97 28.13
CA CYS A 651 4.38 0.48 27.25
C CYS A 651 4.69 0.70 25.76
N SER A 652 5.35 1.81 25.42
CA SER A 652 5.70 2.20 24.05
C SER A 652 7.02 1.60 23.53
N LYS A 653 7.59 0.56 24.16
CA LYS A 653 8.85 -0.05 23.65
C LYS A 653 8.62 -0.85 22.37
N LEU A 654 9.61 -0.79 21.46
CA LEU A 654 9.49 -1.34 20.11
C LEU A 654 9.30 -2.86 20.10
N LYS A 655 9.95 -3.61 21.00
CA LYS A 655 9.77 -5.07 21.13
C LYS A 655 8.67 -5.39 22.12
N CYS A 656 7.76 -6.29 21.77
CA CYS A 656 6.61 -6.68 22.59
C CYS A 656 7.03 -7.18 23.98
N ARG A 657 8.07 -8.03 24.04
CA ARG A 657 8.64 -8.59 25.27
C ARG A 657 9.29 -7.57 26.22
N GLU A 658 9.54 -6.34 25.77
CA GLU A 658 10.11 -5.26 26.59
C GLU A 658 9.01 -4.37 27.21
N ARG A 659 7.74 -4.56 26.79
CA ARG A 659 6.56 -3.88 27.33
C ARG A 659 6.12 -4.57 28.63
N PRO A 660 5.65 -3.78 29.62
CA PRO A 660 5.18 -4.32 30.89
C PRO A 660 3.93 -5.17 30.70
N ASP A 661 3.59 -5.97 31.71
CA ASP A 661 2.26 -6.55 31.79
C ASP A 661 1.21 -5.52 32.24
N LEU A 662 0.00 -5.57 31.65
CA LEU A 662 -1.04 -4.57 31.91
C LEU A 662 -1.60 -4.69 33.33
N GLU A 663 -1.93 -5.91 33.77
CA GLU A 663 -2.62 -6.14 35.05
C GLU A 663 -1.66 -6.13 36.25
N THR A 664 -0.46 -6.70 36.09
CA THR A 664 0.50 -6.87 37.20
C THR A 664 1.52 -5.73 37.34
N GLU A 665 1.77 -4.93 36.30
CA GLU A 665 2.72 -3.80 36.37
C GLU A 665 2.09 -2.42 36.11
N VAL A 666 1.23 -2.28 35.09
CA VAL A 666 0.69 -0.96 34.70
C VAL A 666 -0.45 -0.53 35.62
N MET A 667 -1.47 -1.38 35.80
CA MET A 667 -2.64 -1.08 36.63
C MET A 667 -2.30 -0.63 38.06
N PRO A 668 -1.40 -1.31 38.82
CA PRO A 668 -1.05 -0.88 40.18
C PRO A 668 -0.34 0.48 40.27
N VAL A 669 0.24 0.97 39.17
CA VAL A 669 0.79 2.35 39.09
C VAL A 669 -0.36 3.34 38.88
N LEU A 670 -1.23 3.08 37.90
CA LEU A 670 -2.35 3.96 37.56
C LEU A 670 -3.35 4.11 38.72
N GLU A 671 -3.64 3.03 39.45
CA GLU A 671 -4.49 3.05 40.64
C GLU A 671 -3.95 3.99 41.73
N ARG A 672 -2.64 3.97 42.02
CA ARG A 672 -2.02 4.92 42.97
C ARG A 672 -2.13 6.35 42.48
N LEU A 673 -1.82 6.59 41.20
CA LEU A 673 -1.84 7.93 40.62
C LEU A 673 -3.25 8.53 40.67
N VAL A 674 -4.28 7.75 40.34
CA VAL A 674 -5.70 8.17 40.46
C VAL A 674 -6.16 8.29 41.91
N TYR A 675 -5.69 7.45 42.84
CA TYR A 675 -5.98 7.65 44.26
C TYR A 675 -5.45 9.01 44.76
N VAL A 676 -4.24 9.41 44.34
CA VAL A 676 -3.68 10.74 44.64
C VAL A 676 -4.50 11.86 43.98
N THR A 677 -4.98 11.69 42.74
CA THR A 677 -5.83 12.73 42.10
C THR A 677 -7.18 12.89 42.82
N VAL A 678 -7.81 11.78 43.20
CA VAL A 678 -9.10 11.78 43.93
C VAL A 678 -8.93 12.33 45.35
N ALA A 679 -7.78 12.13 45.99
CA ALA A 679 -7.47 12.75 47.27
C ALA A 679 -7.37 14.29 47.15
N LYS A 680 -6.57 14.80 46.20
CA LYS A 680 -6.43 16.26 45.93
C LYS A 680 -7.78 16.89 45.55
N ALA A 681 -8.51 16.29 44.60
CA ALA A 681 -9.81 16.78 44.15
C ALA A 681 -10.91 16.73 45.23
N LYS A 682 -10.80 15.86 46.24
CA LYS A 682 -11.67 15.88 47.44
C LYS A 682 -11.33 17.05 48.37
N VAL A 683 -10.05 17.34 48.58
CA VAL A 683 -9.62 18.51 49.37
C VAL A 683 -10.07 19.80 48.70
N GLU A 684 -9.84 19.96 47.39
CA GLU A 684 -10.29 21.12 46.61
C GLU A 684 -11.82 21.28 46.62
N ARG A 685 -12.58 20.21 46.37
CA ARG A 685 -14.05 20.28 46.45
C ARG A 685 -14.56 20.62 47.84
N ASN A 686 -13.94 20.08 48.89
CA ASN A 686 -14.28 20.44 50.27
C ASN A 686 -13.93 21.89 50.58
N ASN A 687 -12.85 22.46 50.03
CA ASN A 687 -12.50 23.87 50.23
C ASN A 687 -13.44 24.83 49.47
N ILE A 688 -13.95 24.43 48.29
CA ILE A 688 -14.80 25.28 47.45
C ILE A 688 -16.29 25.17 47.82
N TYR A 689 -16.77 23.98 48.20
CA TYR A 689 -18.18 23.73 48.53
C TYR A 689 -18.34 23.20 49.96
N PRO A 690 -19.25 23.77 50.77
CA PRO A 690 -19.48 23.30 52.13
C PRO A 690 -20.09 21.88 52.12
N PRO A 691 -19.53 20.92 52.90
CA PRO A 691 -20.15 19.63 53.14
C PRO A 691 -21.62 19.74 53.57
N SER A 692 -22.48 18.84 53.08
CA SER A 692 -23.94 18.89 53.30
C SER A 692 -24.37 18.92 54.77
N HIS A 693 -23.57 18.34 55.67
CA HIS A 693 -23.81 18.34 57.12
C HIS A 693 -23.45 19.66 57.82
N TYR A 694 -22.95 20.67 57.10
CA TYR A 694 -22.76 22.02 57.62
C TYR A 694 -24.05 22.86 57.53
N PHE A 695 -25.02 22.43 56.72
CA PHE A 695 -26.30 23.13 56.57
C PHE A 695 -27.28 22.74 57.68
N CYS A 696 -27.98 23.72 58.24
CA CYS A 696 -29.06 23.49 59.19
C CYS A 696 -30.27 22.85 58.48
N PRO A 697 -30.78 21.68 58.93
CA PRO A 697 -31.93 21.05 58.30
C PRO A 697 -33.21 21.91 58.29
N ILE A 698 -33.34 22.89 59.19
CA ILE A 698 -34.48 23.82 59.27
C ILE A 698 -34.32 25.00 58.31
N LEU A 699 -33.14 25.63 58.27
CA LEU A 699 -32.92 26.88 57.52
C LEU A 699 -32.42 26.63 56.08
N GLN A 700 -31.78 25.49 55.81
CA GLN A 700 -30.99 25.23 54.61
C GLN A 700 -29.84 26.26 54.40
N GLU A 701 -29.42 26.91 55.48
CA GLU A 701 -28.26 27.81 55.58
C GLU A 701 -27.10 27.10 56.29
N ILE A 702 -25.84 27.50 56.03
CA ILE A 702 -24.66 27.03 56.78
C ILE A 702 -24.80 27.48 58.24
N MET A 703 -24.61 26.56 59.19
CA MET A 703 -24.69 26.85 60.62
C MET A 703 -23.57 27.79 61.08
N ASP A 704 -23.90 28.77 61.91
CA ASP A 704 -22.92 29.59 62.64
C ASP A 704 -22.77 29.08 64.08
N ASP A 705 -23.89 28.62 64.66
CA ASP A 705 -24.01 28.17 66.03
C ASP A 705 -24.66 26.77 66.08
N PRO A 706 -23.92 25.70 65.73
CA PRO A 706 -24.49 24.35 65.64
C PRO A 706 -24.71 23.71 67.03
N TYR A 707 -25.89 23.14 67.23
CA TYR A 707 -26.35 22.46 68.44
C TYR A 707 -27.09 21.14 68.09
N ILE A 708 -26.83 20.08 68.84
CA ILE A 708 -27.46 18.76 68.72
C ILE A 708 -28.75 18.71 69.55
N ALA A 709 -29.84 18.18 68.99
CA ALA A 709 -31.09 17.92 69.71
C ALA A 709 -31.27 16.44 70.06
N ALA A 710 -32.30 16.11 70.85
CA ALA A 710 -32.61 14.75 71.31
C ALA A 710 -33.04 13.74 70.20
N ASP A 711 -33.05 14.14 68.92
CA ASP A 711 -33.17 13.25 67.76
C ASP A 711 -31.80 12.84 67.16
N GLY A 712 -30.69 13.36 67.70
CA GLY A 712 -29.34 13.14 67.22
C GLY A 712 -28.91 14.02 66.04
N PHE A 713 -29.81 14.86 65.51
CA PHE A 713 -29.49 15.80 64.43
C PHE A 713 -28.90 17.10 64.98
N THR A 714 -27.99 17.70 64.21
CA THR A 714 -27.43 19.02 64.51
C THR A 714 -28.16 20.10 63.72
N TYR A 715 -28.43 21.23 64.37
CA TYR A 715 -29.19 22.35 63.84
C TYR A 715 -28.53 23.67 64.24
N GLU A 716 -28.81 24.72 63.48
CA GLU A 716 -28.54 26.10 63.90
C GLU A 716 -29.36 26.44 65.15
N HIS A 717 -28.69 26.85 66.24
CA HIS A 717 -29.27 27.10 67.56
C HIS A 717 -30.48 28.04 67.51
N ARG A 718 -30.41 29.15 66.75
CA ARG A 718 -31.55 30.09 66.60
C ARG A 718 -32.80 29.40 66.02
N ALA A 719 -32.62 28.42 65.14
CA ALA A 719 -33.71 27.74 64.42
C ALA A 719 -34.34 26.61 65.24
N ILE A 720 -33.53 25.74 65.84
CA ILE A 720 -34.06 24.62 66.63
C ILE A 720 -34.76 25.10 67.89
N LYS A 721 -34.25 26.15 68.55
CA LYS A 721 -34.92 26.76 69.71
C LYS A 721 -36.32 27.30 69.34
N ALA A 722 -36.40 28.13 68.30
CA ALA A 722 -37.67 28.68 67.82
C ALA A 722 -38.64 27.62 67.26
N TRP A 723 -38.14 26.45 66.85
CA TRP A 723 -38.96 25.28 66.52
C TRP A 723 -39.53 24.60 67.76
N LEU A 724 -38.69 24.36 68.78
CA LEU A 724 -39.07 23.70 70.04
C LEU A 724 -40.02 24.53 70.89
N ASP A 725 -39.92 25.86 70.84
CA ASP A 725 -40.87 26.79 71.45
C ASP A 725 -42.32 26.61 70.93
N LYS A 726 -42.48 25.97 69.74
CA LYS A 726 -43.77 25.73 69.08
C LYS A 726 -44.15 24.25 68.94
N HIS A 727 -43.17 23.33 68.94
CA HIS A 727 -43.39 21.92 68.64
C HIS A 727 -42.54 20.99 69.52
N LYS A 728 -43.14 19.93 70.05
CA LYS A 728 -42.41 18.85 70.77
C LYS A 728 -42.04 17.66 69.86
N LEU A 729 -41.81 17.94 68.58
CA LEU A 729 -41.52 16.98 67.52
C LEU A 729 -40.18 17.33 66.85
N SER A 730 -39.43 16.32 66.41
CA SER A 730 -38.22 16.50 65.60
C SER A 730 -38.54 17.26 64.30
N PRO A 731 -37.74 18.28 63.93
CA PRO A 731 -37.83 18.90 62.61
C PRO A 731 -37.60 17.91 61.46
N VAL A 732 -36.75 16.90 61.64
CA VAL A 732 -36.37 15.94 60.58
C VAL A 732 -37.29 14.72 60.58
N THR A 733 -37.34 13.95 61.67
CA THR A 733 -38.06 12.65 61.70
C THR A 733 -39.56 12.81 61.94
N LYS A 734 -40.02 14.00 62.36
CA LYS A 734 -41.39 14.31 62.82
C LYS A 734 -41.87 13.49 64.03
N THR A 735 -41.01 12.65 64.63
CA THR A 735 -41.34 11.90 65.86
C THR A 735 -41.27 12.81 67.09
N LYS A 736 -41.94 12.40 68.18
CA LYS A 736 -41.86 13.13 69.47
C LYS A 736 -40.46 13.01 70.06
N LEU A 737 -39.87 14.13 70.45
CA LEU A 737 -38.56 14.18 71.11
C LEU A 737 -38.66 13.68 72.56
N GLN A 738 -37.59 13.07 73.07
CA GLN A 738 -37.55 12.56 74.45
C GLN A 738 -37.54 13.72 75.47
N ASP A 739 -36.76 14.77 75.18
CA ASP A 739 -36.72 16.02 75.93
C ASP A 739 -36.60 17.22 74.97
N SER A 740 -36.11 18.36 75.48
CA SER A 740 -35.83 19.57 74.69
C SER A 740 -34.46 20.16 75.04
N LEU A 741 -33.53 19.30 75.46
CA LEU A 741 -32.13 19.63 75.70
C LEU A 741 -31.44 19.88 74.36
N LEU A 742 -30.58 20.89 74.33
CA LEU A 742 -29.76 21.25 73.18
C LEU A 742 -28.30 21.25 73.63
N ILE A 743 -27.46 20.43 72.98
CA ILE A 743 -26.03 20.25 73.33
C ILE A 743 -25.18 20.99 72.28
N PRO A 744 -24.27 21.91 72.64
CA PRO A 744 -23.46 22.63 71.66
C PRO A 744 -22.53 21.69 70.89
N ASN A 745 -22.60 21.70 69.55
CA ASN A 745 -21.72 20.90 68.70
C ASN A 745 -20.42 21.66 68.41
N HIS A 746 -19.55 21.77 69.42
CA HIS A 746 -18.27 22.48 69.30
C HIS A 746 -17.37 21.91 68.18
N THR A 747 -17.35 20.59 67.99
CA THR A 747 -16.57 19.94 66.93
C THR A 747 -17.02 20.39 65.53
N LEU A 748 -18.33 20.41 65.26
CA LEU A 748 -18.85 20.89 63.99
C LEU A 748 -18.64 22.39 63.81
N ARG A 749 -18.76 23.18 64.89
CA ARG A 749 -18.50 24.62 64.86
C ARG A 749 -17.06 24.93 64.42
N SER A 750 -16.07 24.25 65.00
CA SER A 750 -14.67 24.39 64.61
C SER A 750 -14.44 23.99 63.15
N ALA A 751 -15.01 22.87 62.70
CA ALA A 751 -14.88 22.42 61.32
C ALA A 751 -15.49 23.42 60.30
N ILE A 752 -16.66 24.01 60.62
CA ILE A 752 -17.25 25.06 59.78
C ILE A 752 -16.39 26.34 59.77
N GLN A 753 -15.75 26.69 60.89
CA GLN A 753 -14.87 27.86 60.97
C GLN A 753 -13.55 27.66 60.20
N GLU A 754 -12.96 26.46 60.28
CA GLU A 754 -11.79 26.06 59.49
C GLU A 754 -12.12 26.03 57.99
N TRP A 755 -13.28 25.50 57.60
CA TRP A 755 -13.76 25.58 56.22
C TRP A 755 -13.95 27.02 55.75
N LYS A 756 -14.59 27.89 56.55
CA LYS A 756 -14.80 29.31 56.22
C LYS A 756 -13.48 30.06 56.01
N SER A 757 -12.39 29.71 56.71
CA SER A 757 -11.08 30.34 56.50
C SER A 757 -10.37 29.81 55.24
N LEU A 758 -10.39 28.50 54.99
CA LEU A 758 -9.82 27.88 53.77
C LEU A 758 -10.51 28.36 52.49
N ALA A 759 -11.85 28.52 52.52
CA ALA A 759 -12.62 29.05 51.40
C ALA A 759 -12.24 30.49 51.05
N MET A 760 -11.98 31.35 52.05
CA MET A 760 -11.58 32.75 51.85
C MET A 760 -10.23 32.88 51.12
N PHE A 761 -9.25 32.04 51.47
CA PHE A 761 -7.95 31.98 50.77
C PHE A 761 -8.03 31.43 49.34
N SER A 762 -9.15 30.81 48.95
CA SER A 762 -9.35 30.22 47.62
C SER A 762 -10.02 31.20 46.63
N SER A 763 -10.21 32.46 47.01
CA SER A 763 -10.96 33.47 46.26
C SER A 763 -10.20 34.80 46.04
N THR A 764 -8.87 34.78 46.16
CA THR A 764 -7.96 35.90 45.90
C THR A 764 -6.79 35.46 45.02
#